data_AF-A0A834V8Q5-F1
#
_entry.id   AF-A0A834V8Q5-F1
#
_cell.length_a   1.000
_cell.length_b   1.000
_cell.length_c   1.000
_cell.angle_alpha   90.00
_cell.angle_beta   90.00
_cell.angle_gamma   90.00
#
_symmetry.space_group_name_H-M   'P 1'
#
loop_
_entity.id
_entity.type
_entity.pdbx_description
1 polymer ?
#
loop_
_entity_poly.entity_id
_entity_poly.type
_entity_poly.pdbx_seq_one_letter_code
_entity_poly.pdbx_strand_id
1 'polypeptide(L)'
;MASDTPESLMTLCTDFCLRNLDGTLGYLLDKETLRLHPDIFLPSEICDRLVNEYVELVNTACTFEPHESFFSLFSDPRSTRLTRIHLREDLVQDQDLEAIRKQDLVELYLTNCEKLSAKSLQTLRSFSHTLVSLSLFGCANIFYEEENPGGCEDECLVNPTCQVLVKDFTFEGFSRLRFLNLGRMIDGVPVESLLRPLNSLAALDLSGIQTSDAAFLTQWKDSLVSLVLYNMDLSDDHIRVIVQLHKLRHLDISRDRLSSYYKFKLTRKVLSLFVQKLGNLMSLDISGHMILENCSISKMDEEAGQTSIEPSKSSIMPFRALKRPLQFLGLFETSLCRLTHIPAYKVSGDKNEEQVLNAIEAYTEHRPEITSRAINLLFDIARIERCNQLLRALKLVITALKCHKYDKNIQVTGSAALFYLTNSEYRSEQSVKLRRQVIQVVLNGMESYQEVTVQRNCCLTLCNFSIPEELEFQYRRVNELLLSILNPTRQDESIQRIAVHLCNALVCQVDNDHKEAVGKMGFVVTMLKLIQKKLLDKICDQVMEFSWSALWNITDETPDNCEMFLNFNGMKLFLDCLKEFPEKQELHRNMLGLLGNVAEVKELRPQLMTSQFISVFSNLLESKADGIEVSYNACGVLSHIMFDGPEAWGVCEPQREEVEERMWAAIQSWDINSRRNINYRSFEPILRLLPQGISPVSQHWATWALYNLVSVYPDKYCPLLVREGGMPLLRDVIKMATARQETKEMARKVIEHCSNFKEENMDTSR
;
A
#
# COMPACT_ATOMS: atom_id res chain seq x y z
N MET A 1 1.43 17.03 -18.06
CA MET A 1 1.31 15.60 -18.44
C MET A 1 2.39 14.84 -17.68
N ALA A 2 2.02 14.11 -16.63
CA ALA A 2 2.96 13.19 -15.99
C ALA A 2 3.35 12.13 -17.04
N SER A 3 4.64 11.91 -17.24
CA SER A 3 5.13 11.00 -18.28
C SER A 3 4.80 9.55 -17.91
N ASP A 4 3.64 9.05 -18.36
CA ASP A 4 3.31 7.62 -18.45
C ASP A 4 4.19 6.98 -19.55
N THR A 5 5.50 7.00 -19.33
CA THR A 5 6.41 6.18 -20.12
C THR A 5 6.23 4.74 -19.66
N PRO A 6 5.97 3.79 -20.59
CA PRO A 6 5.88 2.38 -20.24
C PRO A 6 7.20 1.93 -19.63
N GLU A 7 7.15 0.90 -18.79
CA GLU A 7 8.37 0.29 -18.27
C GLU A 7 9.24 -0.21 -19.43
N SER A 8 10.55 -0.03 -19.28
CA SER A 8 11.48 -0.51 -20.28
C SER A 8 11.35 -2.03 -20.40
N LEU A 9 11.53 -2.57 -21.61
CA LEU A 9 11.57 -4.02 -21.83
C LEU A 9 12.58 -4.69 -20.87
N MET A 10 13.71 -4.03 -20.61
CA MET A 10 14.71 -4.52 -19.66
C MET A 10 14.14 -4.62 -18.23
N THR A 11 13.37 -3.64 -17.75
CA THR A 11 12.72 -3.70 -16.43
C THR A 11 11.75 -4.89 -16.37
N LEU A 12 10.87 -5.00 -17.37
CA LEU A 12 9.87 -6.07 -17.43
C LEU A 12 10.52 -7.45 -17.49
N CYS A 13 11.56 -7.62 -18.32
CA CYS A 13 12.30 -8.87 -18.40
C CYS A 13 13.04 -9.19 -17.10
N THR A 14 13.61 -8.18 -16.43
CA THR A 14 14.31 -8.39 -15.15
C THR A 14 13.34 -8.87 -14.07
N ASP A 15 12.20 -8.19 -13.87
CA ASP A 15 11.18 -8.62 -12.92
C ASP A 15 10.64 -10.02 -13.26
N PHE A 16 10.37 -10.29 -14.54
CA PHE A 16 9.92 -11.61 -14.98
C PHE A 16 10.95 -12.71 -14.69
N CYS A 17 12.23 -12.48 -14.98
CA CYS A 17 13.29 -13.47 -14.72
C CYS A 17 13.46 -13.71 -13.22
N LEU A 18 13.43 -12.66 -12.39
CA LEU A 18 13.57 -12.78 -10.94
C LEU A 18 12.40 -13.54 -10.30
N ARG A 19 11.18 -13.38 -10.82
CA ARG A 19 9.99 -14.14 -10.37
C ARG A 19 9.98 -15.59 -10.88
N ASN A 20 10.79 -15.92 -11.88
CA ASN A 20 10.80 -17.23 -12.55
C ASN A 20 12.24 -17.74 -12.72
N LEU A 21 13.08 -17.62 -11.69
CA LEU A 21 14.53 -17.89 -11.78
C LEU A 21 14.83 -19.29 -12.34
N ASP A 22 14.18 -20.32 -11.81
CA ASP A 22 14.36 -21.73 -12.19
C ASP A 22 13.93 -22.05 -13.63
N GLY A 23 13.05 -21.24 -14.20
CA GLY A 23 12.55 -21.41 -15.56
C GLY A 23 13.26 -20.55 -16.60
N THR A 24 14.15 -19.64 -16.17
CA THR A 24 14.73 -18.61 -17.04
C THR A 24 16.26 -18.58 -17.00
N LEU A 25 16.85 -18.33 -15.83
CA LEU A 25 18.29 -18.05 -15.68
C LEU A 25 19.04 -19.22 -15.02
N GLY A 26 18.40 -19.89 -14.08
CA GLY A 26 19.05 -20.92 -13.27
C GLY A 26 18.30 -22.24 -13.24
N TYR A 27 18.95 -23.23 -12.65
CA TYR A 27 18.37 -24.51 -12.29
C TYR A 27 18.84 -24.91 -10.89
N LEU A 28 18.03 -25.68 -10.17
CA LEU A 28 18.40 -26.19 -8.85
C LEU A 28 19.26 -27.45 -8.98
N LEU A 29 20.54 -27.34 -8.60
CA LEU A 29 21.41 -28.49 -8.37
C LEU A 29 21.06 -29.10 -7.02
N ASP A 30 20.84 -30.43 -7.00
CA ASP A 30 20.50 -31.20 -5.80
C ASP A 30 19.26 -30.69 -5.04
N LYS A 31 18.35 -29.97 -5.73
CA LYS A 31 17.15 -29.32 -5.19
C LYS A 31 17.38 -28.20 -4.15
N GLU A 32 18.63 -27.79 -3.93
CA GLU A 32 18.96 -26.79 -2.89
C GLU A 32 19.81 -25.63 -3.45
N THR A 33 20.75 -25.90 -4.36
CA THR A 33 21.70 -24.89 -4.83
C THR A 33 21.33 -24.36 -6.21
N LEU A 34 20.96 -23.08 -6.29
CA LEU A 34 20.66 -22.44 -7.56
C LEU A 34 21.93 -22.21 -8.39
N ARG A 35 21.95 -22.70 -9.63
CA ARG A 35 23.09 -22.56 -10.55
C ARG A 35 22.64 -21.91 -11.85
N LEU A 36 23.47 -21.03 -12.40
CA LEU A 36 23.23 -20.46 -13.72
C LEU A 36 23.30 -21.56 -14.79
N HIS A 37 22.44 -21.50 -15.80
CA HIS A 37 22.57 -22.40 -16.95
C HIS A 37 23.96 -22.24 -17.61
N PRO A 38 24.60 -23.35 -18.02
CA PRO A 38 25.99 -23.35 -18.48
C PRO A 38 26.22 -22.52 -19.76
N ASP A 39 25.19 -22.34 -20.58
CA ASP A 39 25.24 -21.57 -21.83
C ASP A 39 24.93 -20.08 -21.64
N ILE A 40 24.63 -19.64 -20.42
CA ILE A 40 24.30 -18.25 -20.13
C ILE A 40 25.56 -17.50 -19.68
N PHE A 41 25.82 -16.38 -20.36
CA PHE A 41 26.81 -15.39 -19.96
C PHE A 41 26.13 -14.06 -19.69
N LEU A 42 26.31 -13.51 -18.49
CA LEU A 42 25.70 -12.26 -18.06
C LEU A 42 26.78 -11.19 -17.84
N PRO A 43 26.78 -10.09 -18.62
CA PRO A 43 27.67 -8.96 -18.40
C PRO A 43 27.24 -8.13 -17.20
N SER A 44 28.12 -7.22 -16.76
CA SER A 44 27.93 -6.38 -15.56
C SER A 44 26.65 -5.57 -15.56
N GLU A 45 26.24 -5.04 -16.71
CA GLU A 45 25.02 -4.25 -16.85
C GLU A 45 23.76 -5.04 -16.52
N ILE A 46 23.81 -6.37 -16.72
CA ILE A 46 22.69 -7.27 -16.43
C ILE A 46 22.82 -7.83 -15.01
N CYS A 47 24.01 -8.28 -14.60
CA CYS A 47 24.22 -8.83 -13.25
C CYS A 47 23.97 -7.78 -12.15
N ASP A 48 24.57 -6.59 -12.28
CA ASP A 48 24.39 -5.51 -11.28
C ASP A 48 22.90 -5.14 -11.18
N ARG A 49 22.20 -5.12 -12.33
CA ARG A 49 20.76 -4.83 -12.36
C ARG A 49 19.94 -5.94 -11.71
N LEU A 50 20.21 -7.21 -12.02
CA LEU A 50 19.52 -8.35 -11.42
C LEU A 50 19.64 -8.35 -9.90
N VAL A 51 20.83 -8.14 -9.36
CA VAL A 51 21.04 -8.12 -7.90
C VAL A 51 20.33 -6.93 -7.26
N ASN A 52 20.46 -5.73 -7.82
CA ASN A 52 19.83 -4.54 -7.24
C ASN A 52 18.28 -4.62 -7.31
N GLU A 53 17.71 -5.10 -8.42
CA GLU A 53 16.26 -5.27 -8.57
C GLU A 53 15.75 -6.44 -7.70
N TYR A 54 16.55 -7.49 -7.49
CA TYR A 54 16.23 -8.57 -6.55
C TYR A 54 16.10 -8.03 -5.12
N VAL A 55 17.08 -7.25 -4.66
CA VAL A 55 17.04 -6.62 -3.33
C VAL A 55 15.83 -5.69 -3.21
N GLU A 56 15.54 -4.89 -4.23
CA GLU A 56 14.34 -4.03 -4.25
C GLU A 56 13.03 -4.84 -4.20
N LEU A 57 12.94 -5.97 -4.91
CA LEU A 57 11.77 -6.84 -4.86
C LEU A 57 11.58 -7.48 -3.49
N VAL A 58 12.64 -8.01 -2.89
CA VAL A 58 12.58 -8.60 -1.54
C VAL A 58 12.11 -7.55 -0.52
N ASN A 59 12.61 -6.33 -0.63
CA ASN A 59 12.25 -5.26 0.30
C ASN A 59 10.82 -4.74 0.07
N THR A 60 10.43 -4.54 -1.18
CA THR A 60 9.20 -3.81 -1.54
C THR A 60 8.01 -4.68 -1.92
N ALA A 61 8.19 -5.93 -2.34
CA ALA A 61 7.13 -6.81 -2.80
C ALA A 61 6.89 -7.93 -1.78
N CYS A 62 5.87 -7.80 -0.94
CA CYS A 62 5.59 -8.77 0.13
C CYS A 62 5.20 -10.18 -0.36
N THR A 63 4.85 -10.34 -1.64
CA THR A 63 4.57 -11.65 -2.26
C THR A 63 5.79 -12.27 -2.95
N PHE A 64 6.94 -11.60 -2.93
CA PHE A 64 8.17 -12.11 -3.52
C PHE A 64 8.89 -12.97 -2.48
N GLU A 65 9.00 -14.27 -2.77
CA GLU A 65 9.75 -15.20 -1.93
C GLU A 65 11.24 -15.14 -2.30
N PRO A 66 12.13 -14.74 -1.38
CA PRO A 66 13.57 -14.72 -1.65
C PRO A 66 14.11 -16.15 -1.81
N HIS A 67 15.07 -16.32 -2.70
CA HIS A 67 15.78 -17.57 -2.89
C HIS A 67 17.06 -17.58 -2.04
N GLU A 68 17.20 -18.52 -1.11
CA GLU A 68 18.33 -18.56 -0.17
C GLU A 68 19.70 -18.61 -0.86
N SER A 69 19.81 -19.34 -1.97
CA SER A 69 21.05 -19.49 -2.74
C SER A 69 21.19 -18.53 -3.92
N PHE A 70 20.43 -17.42 -3.98
CA PHE A 70 20.44 -16.47 -5.11
C PHE A 70 21.85 -15.99 -5.50
N PHE A 71 22.67 -15.56 -4.54
CA PHE A 71 24.00 -15.02 -4.80
C PHE A 71 24.98 -16.04 -5.40
N SER A 72 24.71 -17.34 -5.23
CA SER A 72 25.54 -18.41 -5.79
C SER A 72 25.48 -18.47 -7.33
N LEU A 73 24.45 -17.88 -7.95
CA LEU A 73 24.37 -17.67 -9.40
C LEU A 73 25.57 -16.89 -9.95
N PHE A 74 26.16 -16.02 -9.13
CA PHE A 74 27.23 -15.12 -9.53
C PHE A 74 28.62 -15.58 -9.04
N SER A 75 28.75 -16.86 -8.70
CA SER A 75 30.01 -17.40 -8.14
C SER A 75 31.12 -17.64 -9.16
N ASP A 76 30.79 -17.81 -10.46
CA ASP A 76 31.78 -17.97 -11.54
C ASP A 76 31.98 -16.65 -12.31
N PRO A 77 33.15 -15.98 -12.18
CA PRO A 77 33.44 -14.74 -12.88
C PRO A 77 33.59 -14.91 -14.40
N ARG A 78 33.66 -16.15 -14.92
CA ARG A 78 33.70 -16.43 -16.36
C ARG A 78 32.32 -16.40 -17.00
N SER A 79 31.27 -16.68 -16.23
CA SER A 79 29.88 -16.71 -16.69
C SER A 79 29.11 -15.46 -16.28
N THR A 80 29.51 -14.82 -15.18
CA THR A 80 28.85 -13.63 -14.65
C THR A 80 29.87 -12.58 -14.27
N ARG A 81 29.52 -11.30 -14.36
CA ARG A 81 30.39 -10.22 -13.89
C ARG A 81 29.62 -9.28 -13.01
N LEU A 82 30.00 -9.16 -11.74
CA LEU A 82 29.46 -8.14 -10.84
C LEU A 82 30.48 -7.01 -10.66
N THR A 83 30.00 -5.77 -10.70
CA THR A 83 30.86 -4.59 -10.49
C THR A 83 30.30 -3.61 -9.47
N ARG A 84 28.98 -3.46 -9.38
CA ARG A 84 28.32 -2.51 -8.48
C ARG A 84 27.13 -3.15 -7.79
N ILE A 85 27.20 -3.26 -6.47
CA ILE A 85 26.18 -3.98 -5.69
C ILE A 85 25.75 -3.13 -4.51
N HIS A 86 24.44 -2.90 -4.40
CA HIS A 86 23.83 -2.24 -3.25
C HIS A 86 22.92 -3.23 -2.52
N LEU A 87 23.34 -3.61 -1.32
CA LEU A 87 22.63 -4.52 -0.44
C LEU A 87 22.17 -3.78 0.81
N ARG A 88 20.98 -4.12 1.30
CA ARG A 88 20.39 -3.47 2.47
C ARG A 88 19.68 -4.48 3.37
N GLU A 89 19.64 -4.17 4.66
CA GLU A 89 18.88 -4.86 5.70
C GLU A 89 19.30 -6.34 5.89
N ASP A 90 18.47 -7.10 6.60
CA ASP A 90 18.72 -8.48 7.05
C ASP A 90 18.62 -9.55 5.96
N LEU A 91 18.55 -9.14 4.69
CA LEU A 91 18.56 -10.06 3.56
C LEU A 91 19.91 -10.79 3.44
N VAL A 92 21.01 -10.11 3.76
CA VAL A 92 22.35 -10.58 3.39
C VAL A 92 23.08 -11.17 4.58
N GLN A 93 23.62 -12.36 4.37
CA GLN A 93 24.41 -13.13 5.32
C GLN A 93 25.87 -13.25 4.86
N ASP A 94 26.75 -13.70 5.75
CA ASP A 94 28.18 -13.90 5.42
C ASP A 94 28.40 -14.80 4.20
N GLN A 95 27.55 -15.83 4.04
CA GLN A 95 27.63 -16.77 2.91
C GLN A 95 27.35 -16.11 1.55
N ASP A 96 26.53 -15.07 1.53
CA ASP A 96 26.14 -14.37 0.30
C ASP A 96 27.31 -13.54 -0.25
N LEU A 97 28.03 -12.86 0.64
CA LEU A 97 29.27 -12.18 0.29
C LEU A 97 30.35 -13.18 -0.13
N GLU A 98 30.48 -14.31 0.58
CA GLU A 98 31.45 -15.35 0.22
C GLU A 98 31.14 -15.97 -1.16
N ALA A 99 29.87 -16.11 -1.52
CA ALA A 99 29.46 -16.63 -2.83
C ALA A 99 29.98 -15.78 -3.99
N ILE A 100 30.09 -14.47 -3.81
CA ILE A 100 30.58 -13.52 -4.82
C ILE A 100 32.04 -13.12 -4.64
N ARG A 101 32.78 -13.78 -3.75
CA ARG A 101 34.19 -13.46 -3.41
C ARG A 101 35.14 -13.33 -4.60
N LYS A 102 34.88 -14.05 -5.69
CA LYS A 102 35.73 -14.08 -6.89
C LYS A 102 35.43 -12.94 -7.88
N GLN A 103 34.46 -12.08 -7.58
CA GLN A 103 34.06 -10.97 -8.43
C GLN A 103 34.95 -9.74 -8.22
N ASP A 104 35.14 -8.95 -9.28
CA ASP A 104 35.94 -7.73 -9.27
C ASP A 104 35.08 -6.51 -8.96
N LEU A 105 34.61 -6.39 -7.71
CA LEU A 105 33.71 -5.31 -7.30
C LEU A 105 34.42 -3.96 -7.30
N VAL A 106 33.77 -2.96 -7.88
CA VAL A 106 34.19 -1.55 -7.88
C VAL A 106 33.45 -0.78 -6.78
N GLU A 107 32.16 -1.07 -6.61
CA GLU A 107 31.29 -0.45 -5.61
C GLU A 107 30.54 -1.55 -4.83
N LEU A 108 30.65 -1.49 -3.50
CA LEU A 108 29.92 -2.39 -2.60
C LEU A 108 29.30 -1.58 -1.47
N TYR A 109 27.98 -1.45 -1.49
CA TYR A 109 27.23 -0.77 -0.44
C TYR A 109 26.44 -1.78 0.37
N LEU A 110 26.73 -1.83 1.67
CA LEU A 110 26.05 -2.64 2.67
C LEU A 110 25.41 -1.66 3.65
N THR A 111 24.07 -1.64 3.72
CA THR A 111 23.32 -0.71 4.57
C THR A 111 22.46 -1.48 5.56
N ASN A 112 22.68 -1.30 6.87
CA ASN A 112 21.93 -1.96 7.94
C ASN A 112 21.92 -3.50 7.82
N CYS A 113 23.01 -4.12 7.35
CA CYS A 113 23.11 -5.58 7.24
C CYS A 113 23.59 -6.15 8.59
N GLU A 114 22.66 -6.40 9.52
CA GLU A 114 22.99 -6.81 10.89
C GLU A 114 23.46 -8.27 10.99
N LYS A 115 23.11 -9.12 10.01
CA LYS A 115 23.54 -10.53 9.96
C LYS A 115 24.99 -10.75 9.51
N LEU A 116 25.70 -9.69 9.12
CA LEU A 116 27.10 -9.80 8.74
C LEU A 116 28.00 -9.80 9.98
N SER A 117 28.98 -10.70 9.99
CA SER A 117 29.97 -10.84 11.07
C SER A 117 31.38 -10.53 10.57
N ALA A 118 32.38 -10.71 11.44
CA ALA A 118 33.79 -10.63 11.07
C ALA A 118 34.22 -11.57 9.93
N LYS A 119 33.45 -12.63 9.63
CA LYS A 119 33.69 -13.49 8.45
C LYS A 119 33.62 -12.67 7.16
N SER A 120 32.63 -11.77 7.04
CA SER A 120 32.48 -10.89 5.90
C SER A 120 33.67 -9.94 5.70
N LEU A 121 34.38 -9.53 6.77
CA LEU A 121 35.62 -8.75 6.64
C LEU A 121 36.72 -9.53 5.92
N GLN A 122 36.81 -10.85 6.14
CA GLN A 122 37.78 -11.69 5.44
C GLN A 122 37.47 -11.75 3.94
N THR A 123 36.19 -11.89 3.60
CA THR A 123 35.73 -11.86 2.21
C THR A 123 36.02 -10.51 1.56
N LEU A 124 35.76 -9.39 2.26
CA LEU A 124 36.03 -8.03 1.79
C LEU A 124 37.48 -7.81 1.35
N ARG A 125 38.46 -8.48 1.99
CA ARG A 125 39.88 -8.40 1.57
C ARG A 125 40.11 -8.89 0.15
N SER A 126 39.27 -9.79 -0.35
CA SER A 126 39.35 -10.31 -1.73
C SER A 126 39.09 -9.20 -2.76
N PHE A 127 38.27 -8.20 -2.40
CA PHE A 127 37.93 -7.07 -3.26
C PHE A 127 38.87 -5.85 -3.07
N SER A 128 39.85 -5.94 -2.18
CA SER A 128 40.70 -4.80 -1.77
C SER A 128 41.42 -4.09 -2.94
N HIS A 129 41.77 -4.84 -3.98
CA HIS A 129 42.51 -4.32 -5.12
C HIS A 129 41.63 -3.66 -6.19
N THR A 130 40.31 -3.88 -6.16
CA THR A 130 39.35 -3.36 -7.14
C THR A 130 38.43 -2.27 -6.57
N LEU A 131 38.08 -2.36 -5.28
CA LEU A 131 37.10 -1.47 -4.66
C LEU A 131 37.55 0.00 -4.68
N VAL A 132 36.63 0.84 -5.17
CA VAL A 132 36.75 2.30 -5.19
C VAL A 132 35.78 2.93 -4.20
N SER A 133 34.61 2.32 -4.00
CA SER A 133 33.56 2.78 -3.09
C SER A 133 33.09 1.66 -2.17
N LEU A 134 33.15 1.89 -0.85
CA LEU A 134 32.67 0.95 0.15
C LEU A 134 31.75 1.67 1.15
N SER A 135 30.57 1.13 1.39
CA SER A 135 29.69 1.56 2.48
C SER A 135 29.40 0.38 3.39
N LEU A 136 29.61 0.57 4.69
CA LEU A 136 29.28 -0.37 5.77
C LEU A 136 28.27 0.28 6.74
N PHE A 137 27.46 1.22 6.25
CA PHE A 137 26.56 2.02 7.08
C PHE A 137 25.62 1.12 7.88
N GLY A 138 25.59 1.28 9.21
CA GLY A 138 24.70 0.53 10.10
C GLY A 138 24.97 -0.99 10.17
N CYS A 139 26.09 -1.49 9.64
CA CYS A 139 26.46 -2.90 9.74
C CYS A 139 27.08 -3.18 11.11
N ALA A 140 26.23 -3.23 12.15
CA ALA A 140 26.65 -3.17 13.55
C ALA A 140 27.57 -4.35 13.96
N ASN A 141 27.33 -5.55 13.45
CA ASN A 141 28.01 -6.78 13.87
C ASN A 141 29.23 -7.15 13.02
N ILE A 142 29.53 -6.43 11.93
CA ILE A 142 30.55 -6.84 10.95
C ILE A 142 31.98 -6.89 11.52
N PHE A 143 32.25 -6.22 12.65
CA PHE A 143 33.56 -6.25 13.33
C PHE A 143 33.63 -7.22 14.51
N TYR A 144 32.58 -8.00 14.75
CA TYR A 144 32.49 -8.89 15.91
C TYR A 144 32.48 -10.36 15.46
N GLU A 145 33.15 -11.20 16.25
CA GLU A 145 33.04 -12.66 16.19
C GLU A 145 32.11 -13.15 17.30
N GLU A 146 31.26 -14.14 16.99
CA GLU A 146 30.50 -14.87 18.00
C GLU A 146 31.46 -15.80 18.76
N GLU A 147 31.55 -15.67 20.09
CA GLU A 147 32.20 -16.71 20.89
C GLU A 147 31.30 -17.94 20.88
N ASN A 148 31.78 -19.07 20.36
CA ASN A 148 31.13 -20.37 20.52
C ASN A 148 31.04 -20.68 22.03
N PRO A 149 29.87 -20.63 22.69
CA PRO A 149 29.73 -21.25 23.99
C PRO A 149 29.61 -22.74 23.69
N GLY A 150 30.65 -23.52 24.03
CA GLY A 150 30.66 -24.95 23.74
C GLY A 150 29.34 -25.63 24.13
N GLY A 151 28.64 -26.16 23.12
CA GLY A 151 27.54 -27.12 23.22
C GLY A 151 26.40 -26.77 24.18
N CYS A 152 25.41 -26.01 23.70
CA CYS A 152 24.03 -26.17 24.18
C CYS A 152 23.06 -25.80 23.05
N GLU A 153 22.43 -26.82 22.49
CA GLU A 153 21.29 -26.70 21.57
C GLU A 153 20.06 -26.33 22.40
N ASP A 154 19.76 -25.03 22.52
CA ASP A 154 18.40 -24.60 22.86
C ASP A 154 18.12 -23.25 22.18
N GLU A 155 17.35 -23.30 21.09
CA GLU A 155 16.87 -22.17 20.32
C GLU A 155 15.85 -21.37 21.13
N CYS A 156 16.28 -20.53 22.07
CA CYS A 156 15.47 -19.44 22.61
C CYS A 156 16.37 -18.46 23.37
N LEU A 157 16.46 -17.23 22.84
CA LEU A 157 17.10 -16.03 23.41
C LEU A 157 18.64 -15.96 23.21
N VAL A 158 19.03 -15.43 22.04
CA VAL A 158 20.39 -14.94 21.78
C VAL A 158 20.72 -13.84 22.79
N ASN A 159 21.58 -14.15 23.76
CA ASN A 159 22.13 -13.18 24.71
C ASN A 159 23.26 -12.40 23.99
N PRO A 160 23.22 -11.06 23.87
CA PRO A 160 24.19 -10.27 23.10
C PRO A 160 25.56 -10.06 23.80
N THR A 161 25.92 -10.89 24.78
CA THR A 161 27.01 -10.62 25.73
C THR A 161 28.33 -11.34 25.48
N CYS A 162 28.47 -12.11 24.40
CA CYS A 162 29.69 -12.88 24.08
C CYS A 162 30.16 -12.61 22.64
N GLN A 163 30.38 -11.34 22.31
CA GLN A 163 30.93 -10.89 21.03
C GLN A 163 32.33 -10.29 21.23
N VAL A 164 33.32 -10.77 20.48
CA VAL A 164 34.71 -10.27 20.55
C VAL A 164 35.00 -9.38 19.35
N LEU A 165 35.42 -8.14 19.62
CA LEU A 165 35.85 -7.20 18.58
C LEU A 165 37.14 -7.69 17.91
N VAL A 166 37.12 -7.84 16.59
CA VAL A 166 38.31 -8.18 15.81
C VAL A 166 39.23 -6.97 15.72
N LYS A 167 40.39 -7.05 16.36
CA LYS A 167 41.38 -5.96 16.42
C LYS A 167 42.40 -5.97 15.27
N ASP A 168 42.50 -7.09 14.54
CA ASP A 168 43.54 -7.31 13.53
C ASP A 168 43.12 -6.90 12.12
N PHE A 169 41.89 -6.41 11.93
CA PHE A 169 41.43 -5.92 10.64
C PHE A 169 41.80 -4.44 10.43
N THR A 170 42.44 -4.15 9.30
CA THR A 170 42.69 -2.79 8.79
C THR A 170 42.34 -2.73 7.31
N PHE A 171 42.17 -1.53 6.76
CA PHE A 171 42.01 -1.34 5.31
C PHE A 171 43.34 -1.37 4.54
N GLU A 172 44.34 -2.11 5.03
CA GLU A 172 45.57 -2.36 4.29
C GLU A 172 45.28 -3.10 2.97
N GLY A 173 45.94 -2.68 1.89
CA GLY A 173 45.71 -3.23 0.54
C GLY A 173 44.61 -2.52 -0.26
N PHE A 174 43.71 -1.76 0.37
CA PHE A 174 42.63 -1.01 -0.28
C PHE A 174 43.11 0.28 -0.97
N SER A 175 44.13 0.16 -1.82
CA SER A 175 44.85 1.28 -2.45
C SER A 175 44.00 2.13 -3.41
N ARG A 176 42.94 1.54 -3.98
CA ARG A 176 42.02 2.21 -4.92
C ARG A 176 40.84 2.88 -4.23
N LEU A 177 40.61 2.64 -2.94
CA LEU A 177 39.46 3.16 -2.23
C LEU A 177 39.50 4.70 -2.22
N ARG A 178 38.37 5.31 -2.57
CA ARG A 178 38.18 6.77 -2.62
C ARG A 178 36.98 7.22 -1.80
N PHE A 179 35.97 6.38 -1.67
CA PHE A 179 34.81 6.62 -0.82
C PHE A 179 34.72 5.52 0.23
N LEU A 180 34.56 5.93 1.49
CA LEU A 180 34.32 5.02 2.60
C LEU A 180 33.24 5.58 3.52
N ASN A 181 32.20 4.80 3.76
CA ASN A 181 31.15 5.11 4.72
C ASN A 181 31.14 4.09 5.85
N LEU A 182 31.37 4.56 7.07
CA LEU A 182 31.37 3.79 8.32
C LEU A 182 30.25 4.25 9.28
N GLY A 183 29.27 5.01 8.77
CA GLY A 183 28.24 5.62 9.60
C GLY A 183 27.42 4.62 10.41
N ARG A 184 27.00 5.02 11.61
CA ARG A 184 26.21 4.23 12.58
C ARG A 184 26.84 2.88 12.96
N MET A 185 28.16 2.76 12.88
CA MET A 185 28.87 1.62 13.49
C MET A 185 28.90 1.72 15.02
N ILE A 186 29.06 0.58 15.70
CA ILE A 186 29.03 0.48 17.17
C ILE A 186 30.25 1.16 17.81
N ASP A 187 30.03 1.73 19.00
CA ASP A 187 31.05 2.26 19.89
C ASP A 187 32.14 1.21 20.23
N GLY A 188 33.40 1.60 20.10
CA GLY A 188 34.56 0.77 20.49
C GLY A 188 35.45 0.30 19.34
N VAL A 189 35.04 0.47 18.08
CA VAL A 189 35.90 0.23 16.91
C VAL A 189 36.99 1.32 16.83
N PRO A 190 38.30 0.98 16.81
CA PRO A 190 39.38 1.95 16.75
C PRO A 190 39.53 2.54 15.33
N VAL A 191 38.65 3.47 14.97
CA VAL A 191 38.53 4.04 13.62
C VAL A 191 39.84 4.62 13.09
N GLU A 192 40.64 5.30 13.92
CA GLU A 192 41.94 5.80 13.50
C GLU A 192 42.87 4.67 13.00
N SER A 193 42.96 3.57 13.75
CA SER A 193 43.82 2.44 13.39
C SER A 193 43.34 1.73 12.13
N LEU A 194 42.03 1.60 11.98
CA LEU A 194 41.37 1.00 10.82
C LEU A 194 41.67 1.76 9.53
N LEU A 195 41.64 3.10 9.59
CA LEU A 195 41.74 3.97 8.42
C LEU A 195 43.17 4.40 8.06
N ARG A 196 44.12 4.30 9.00
CA ARG A 196 45.52 4.72 8.81
C ARG A 196 46.19 4.21 7.52
N PRO A 197 45.93 2.99 7.01
CA PRO A 197 46.56 2.52 5.76
C PRO A 197 46.06 3.23 4.48
N LEU A 198 44.94 3.94 4.52
CA LEU A 198 44.33 4.56 3.35
C LEU A 198 44.99 5.91 3.05
N ASN A 199 45.62 6.06 1.88
CA ASN A 199 46.41 7.25 1.55
C ASN A 199 45.74 8.25 0.59
N SER A 200 44.57 7.92 0.02
CA SER A 200 44.00 8.70 -1.10
C SER A 200 42.49 8.86 -1.03
N LEU A 201 41.93 8.86 0.18
CA LEU A 201 40.50 8.98 0.38
C LEU A 201 40.00 10.37 -0.06
N ALA A 202 38.88 10.38 -0.79
CA ALA A 202 38.23 11.58 -1.31
C ALA A 202 36.89 11.88 -0.61
N ALA A 203 36.22 10.86 -0.07
CA ALA A 203 34.98 10.99 0.67
C ALA A 203 34.99 10.06 1.88
N LEU A 204 34.61 10.59 3.05
CA LEU A 204 34.54 9.86 4.30
C LEU A 204 33.25 10.21 5.04
N ASP A 205 32.52 9.18 5.46
CA ASP A 205 31.36 9.31 6.33
C ASP A 205 31.62 8.58 7.65
N LEU A 206 31.58 9.34 8.75
CA LEU A 206 31.74 8.90 10.13
C LEU A 206 30.48 9.19 10.96
N SER A 207 29.30 9.23 10.31
CA SER A 207 28.04 9.54 10.96
C SER A 207 27.83 8.72 12.24
N GLY A 208 27.49 9.36 13.35
CA GLY A 208 27.22 8.70 14.64
C GLY A 208 28.45 8.17 15.38
N ILE A 209 29.64 8.18 14.78
CA ILE A 209 30.87 7.73 15.44
C ILE A 209 31.44 8.85 16.30
N GLN A 210 31.70 8.57 17.58
CA GLN A 210 32.38 9.50 18.48
C GLN A 210 33.89 9.26 18.44
N THR A 211 34.67 10.31 18.15
CA THR A 211 36.14 10.27 18.23
C THR A 211 36.63 11.37 19.16
N SER A 212 37.58 11.06 20.04
CA SER A 212 38.19 12.08 20.91
C SER A 212 39.23 12.95 20.20
N ASP A 213 39.87 12.40 19.17
CA ASP A 213 40.84 13.09 18.33
C ASP A 213 40.49 12.88 16.85
N ALA A 214 40.55 13.95 16.06
CA ALA A 214 40.35 13.92 14.62
C ALA A 214 41.63 14.18 13.83
N ALA A 215 42.80 14.34 14.48
CA ALA A 215 44.06 14.68 13.83
C ALA A 215 44.41 13.75 12.67
N PHE A 216 44.02 12.47 12.74
CA PHE A 216 44.22 11.50 11.67
C PHE A 216 43.60 11.93 10.33
N LEU A 217 42.51 12.72 10.33
CA LEU A 217 41.90 13.25 9.11
C LEU A 217 42.87 14.12 8.29
N THR A 218 43.87 14.73 8.94
CA THR A 218 44.84 15.62 8.27
C THR A 218 45.73 14.89 7.26
N GLN A 219 45.81 13.55 7.33
CA GLN A 219 46.51 12.77 6.31
C GLN A 219 45.88 12.92 4.91
N TRP A 220 44.59 13.26 4.84
CA TRP A 220 43.86 13.51 3.60
C TRP A 220 43.58 14.99 3.33
N LYS A 221 44.29 15.92 3.98
CA LYS A 221 44.09 17.37 3.78
C LYS A 221 44.13 17.82 2.31
N ASP A 222 44.90 17.09 1.49
CA ASP A 222 45.12 17.37 0.07
C ASP A 222 44.24 16.53 -0.87
N SER A 223 43.47 15.56 -0.36
CA SER A 223 42.61 14.66 -1.16
C SER A 223 41.13 14.67 -0.77
N LEU A 224 40.79 14.93 0.49
CA LEU A 224 39.42 14.83 0.99
C LEU A 224 38.55 15.97 0.46
N VAL A 225 37.47 15.60 -0.23
CA VAL A 225 36.50 16.48 -0.88
C VAL A 225 35.16 16.47 -0.16
N SER A 226 34.79 15.35 0.47
CA SER A 226 33.54 15.20 1.22
C SER A 226 33.81 14.61 2.60
N LEU A 227 33.23 15.22 3.63
CA LEU A 227 33.29 14.74 5.01
C LEU A 227 31.90 14.85 5.64
N VAL A 228 31.39 13.71 6.13
CA VAL A 228 30.11 13.62 6.84
C VAL A 228 30.36 13.20 8.28
N LEU A 229 29.95 14.05 9.21
CA LEU A 229 30.08 13.91 10.66
C LEU A 229 28.70 14.04 11.34
N TYR A 230 27.65 13.59 10.65
CA TYR A 230 26.29 13.67 11.17
C TYR A 230 26.23 12.99 12.54
N ASN A 231 25.61 13.62 13.55
CA ASN A 231 25.51 13.04 14.90
C ASN A 231 26.87 12.77 15.60
N MET A 232 27.91 13.53 15.28
CA MET A 232 29.16 13.56 16.05
C MET A 232 29.15 14.71 17.07
N ASP A 233 29.53 14.47 18.33
CA ASP A 233 29.70 15.55 19.31
C ASP A 233 31.02 16.30 19.07
N LEU A 234 30.94 17.38 18.31
CA LEU A 234 32.12 18.15 17.91
C LEU A 234 32.73 18.93 19.08
N SER A 235 34.03 19.23 18.97
CA SER A 235 34.80 20.03 19.91
C SER A 235 35.55 21.12 19.15
N ASP A 236 36.10 22.11 19.85
CA ASP A 236 36.92 23.14 19.20
C ASP A 236 38.15 22.54 18.48
N ASP A 237 38.69 21.43 18.97
CA ASP A 237 39.80 20.72 18.32
C ASP A 237 39.36 20.03 17.03
N HIS A 238 38.16 19.44 17.02
CA HIS A 238 37.55 18.92 15.79
C HIS A 238 37.40 20.02 14.74
N ILE A 239 36.91 21.20 15.13
CA ILE A 239 36.78 22.35 14.21
C ILE A 239 38.13 22.80 13.67
N ARG A 240 39.18 22.84 14.51
CA ARG A 240 40.55 23.19 14.08
C ARG A 240 41.12 22.22 13.05
N VAL A 241 40.80 20.94 13.15
CA VAL A 241 41.21 19.94 12.15
C VAL A 241 40.41 20.13 10.86
N ILE A 242 39.09 20.24 10.94
CA ILE A 242 38.20 20.35 9.75
C ILE A 242 38.62 21.52 8.86
N VAL A 243 38.97 22.69 9.43
CA VAL A 243 39.38 23.87 8.65
C VAL A 243 40.73 23.73 7.94
N GLN A 244 41.54 22.70 8.26
CA GLN A 244 42.78 22.39 7.55
C GLN A 244 42.54 21.57 6.27
N LEU A 245 41.33 21.04 6.09
CA LEU A 245 40.96 20.22 4.93
C LEU A 245 40.53 21.14 3.76
N HIS A 246 41.48 21.87 3.20
CA HIS A 246 41.22 22.96 2.24
C HIS A 246 40.58 22.53 0.90
N LYS A 247 40.62 21.23 0.59
CA LYS A 247 39.98 20.64 -0.60
C LYS A 247 38.50 20.30 -0.39
N LEU A 248 37.98 20.40 0.84
CA LEU A 248 36.58 20.12 1.13
C LEU A 248 35.64 20.97 0.28
N ARG A 249 34.69 20.28 -0.33
CA ARG A 249 33.56 20.84 -1.06
C ARG A 249 32.23 20.51 -0.38
N HIS A 250 32.15 19.39 0.34
CA HIS A 250 30.95 18.96 1.04
C HIS A 250 31.31 18.72 2.50
N LEU A 251 30.69 19.48 3.40
CA LEU A 251 30.83 19.30 4.83
C LEU A 251 29.44 19.12 5.44
N ASP A 252 29.23 18.00 6.09
CA ASP A 252 28.04 17.75 6.88
C ASP A 252 28.46 17.58 8.33
N ILE A 253 27.97 18.50 9.18
CA ILE A 253 28.13 18.42 10.63
C ILE A 253 26.77 18.40 11.33
N SER A 254 25.70 18.09 10.58
CA SER A 254 24.33 18.14 11.07
C SER A 254 24.09 17.13 12.18
N ARG A 255 22.93 17.24 12.85
CA ARG A 255 22.58 16.33 13.94
C ARG A 255 21.08 16.22 14.11
N ASP A 256 20.67 15.19 14.83
CA ASP A 256 19.33 15.10 15.36
C ASP A 256 19.14 16.08 16.52
N ARG A 257 18.25 17.07 16.33
CA ARG A 257 17.96 18.12 17.31
C ARG A 257 17.41 17.57 18.63
N LEU A 258 16.70 16.44 18.59
CA LEU A 258 16.03 15.87 19.76
C LEU A 258 16.98 15.09 20.68
N SER A 259 18.19 14.79 20.23
CA SER A 259 19.19 14.13 21.04
C SER A 259 19.80 15.09 22.07
N SER A 260 19.62 14.77 23.35
CA SER A 260 20.21 15.50 24.48
C SER A 260 21.70 15.19 24.70
N TYR A 261 22.25 14.23 23.95
CA TYR A 261 23.63 13.75 24.09
C TYR A 261 24.66 14.80 23.64
N TYR A 262 24.37 15.54 22.56
CA TYR A 262 25.34 16.43 21.91
C TYR A 262 25.50 17.77 22.63
N LYS A 263 26.72 18.07 23.10
CA LYS A 263 27.05 19.28 23.84
C LYS A 263 27.51 20.41 22.95
N PHE A 264 28.06 20.11 21.78
CA PHE A 264 28.55 21.12 20.84
C PHE A 264 27.46 22.13 20.48
N LYS A 265 27.82 23.41 20.38
CA LYS A 265 26.90 24.47 19.95
C LYS A 265 27.52 25.26 18.81
N LEU A 266 26.74 25.49 17.76
CA LEU A 266 27.22 26.18 16.59
C LEU A 266 27.20 27.70 16.84
N THR A 267 28.35 28.35 16.64
CA THR A 267 28.55 29.79 16.88
C THR A 267 28.84 30.52 15.57
N ARG A 268 28.69 31.85 15.59
CA ARG A 268 29.01 32.71 14.45
C ARG A 268 30.49 32.61 14.09
N LYS A 269 31.35 32.45 15.11
CA LYS A 269 32.80 32.25 14.96
C LYS A 269 33.12 31.00 14.16
N VAL A 270 32.49 29.86 14.47
CA VAL A 270 32.70 28.59 13.74
C VAL A 270 32.26 28.74 12.27
N LEU A 271 31.08 29.31 12.02
CA LEU A 271 30.61 29.54 10.66
C LEU A 271 31.55 30.46 9.86
N SER A 272 32.05 31.52 10.49
CA SER A 272 33.02 32.43 9.86
C SER A 272 34.34 31.72 9.55
N LEU A 273 34.81 30.83 10.43
CA LEU A 273 36.00 30.03 10.17
C LEU A 273 35.81 29.11 8.96
N PHE A 274 34.68 28.42 8.84
CA PHE A 274 34.40 27.58 7.68
C PHE A 274 34.41 28.40 6.38
N VAL A 275 33.70 29.52 6.33
CA VAL A 275 33.65 30.38 5.14
C VAL A 275 35.04 30.91 4.75
N GLN A 276 35.86 31.30 5.73
CA GLN A 276 37.19 31.86 5.48
C GLN A 276 38.21 30.81 5.07
N LYS A 277 38.16 29.60 5.66
CA LYS A 277 39.20 28.57 5.49
C LYS A 277 38.85 27.50 4.46
N LEU A 278 37.58 27.24 4.22
CA LEU A 278 37.09 26.25 3.26
C LEU A 278 36.63 26.93 1.96
N GLY A 279 37.57 27.52 1.21
CA GLY A 279 37.26 28.33 0.03
C GLY A 279 36.63 27.58 -1.16
N ASN A 280 36.60 26.24 -1.11
CA ASN A 280 36.01 25.37 -2.14
C ASN A 280 34.63 24.82 -1.75
N LEU A 281 34.08 25.21 -0.60
CA LEU A 281 32.81 24.69 -0.10
C LEU A 281 31.68 24.95 -1.09
N MET A 282 30.97 23.87 -1.45
CA MET A 282 29.80 23.85 -2.32
C MET A 282 28.56 23.41 -1.57
N SER A 283 28.71 22.62 -0.50
CA SER A 283 27.63 22.11 0.31
C SER A 283 28.02 22.17 1.78
N LEU A 284 27.09 22.67 2.60
CA LEU A 284 27.22 22.71 4.05
C LEU A 284 25.90 22.25 4.68
N ASP A 285 25.94 21.23 5.53
CA ASP A 285 24.79 20.85 6.33
C ASP A 285 25.05 21.11 7.82
N ILE A 286 24.19 21.95 8.41
CA ILE A 286 24.20 22.33 9.82
C ILE A 286 22.82 22.11 10.45
N SER A 287 22.00 21.26 9.85
CA SER A 287 20.65 20.96 10.31
C SER A 287 20.65 20.43 11.74
N GLY A 288 19.61 20.77 12.50
CA GLY A 288 19.41 20.38 13.89
C GLY A 288 20.27 21.13 14.92
N HIS A 289 21.16 22.04 14.52
CA HIS A 289 21.91 22.85 15.49
C HIS A 289 21.08 23.98 16.10
N MET A 290 21.17 24.11 17.43
CA MET A 290 20.88 25.39 18.10
C MET A 290 22.00 26.40 17.83
N ILE A 291 21.61 27.60 17.40
CA ILE A 291 22.50 28.72 17.11
C ILE A 291 22.54 29.66 18.32
N LEU A 292 23.71 29.85 18.93
CA LEU A 292 23.84 30.64 20.18
C LEU A 292 24.03 32.15 19.97
N GLU A 293 24.70 32.54 18.89
CA GLU A 293 25.05 33.93 18.62
C GLU A 293 24.14 34.48 17.53
N ASN A 294 23.84 35.79 17.55
CA ASN A 294 23.05 36.44 16.50
C ASN A 294 23.80 36.37 15.15
N CYS A 295 23.57 35.28 14.43
CA CYS A 295 24.13 35.02 13.11
C CYS A 295 23.31 35.72 12.02
N SER A 296 22.12 36.23 12.35
CA SER A 296 21.29 37.03 11.46
C SER A 296 21.71 38.50 11.43
N ILE A 297 21.38 39.16 10.34
CA ILE A 297 21.45 40.63 10.21
C ILE A 297 20.36 41.31 11.05
N SER A 298 20.32 42.64 11.09
CA SER A 298 19.32 43.37 11.88
C SER A 298 17.91 43.15 11.30
N LYS A 299 16.87 43.20 12.15
CA LYS A 299 15.47 43.00 11.69
C LYS A 299 15.02 44.04 10.65
N MET A 300 15.50 45.28 10.76
CA MET A 300 15.19 46.34 9.79
C MET A 300 15.77 46.04 8.40
N ASP A 301 16.94 45.39 8.33
CA ASP A 301 17.56 45.00 7.07
C ASP A 301 16.92 43.74 6.46
N GLU A 302 16.34 42.85 7.29
CA GLU A 302 15.58 41.67 6.82
C GLU A 302 14.27 42.06 6.11
N GLU A 303 13.54 43.05 6.64
CA GLU A 303 12.22 43.44 6.15
C GLU A 303 12.26 44.24 4.84
N ALA A 304 13.39 44.86 4.52
CA ALA A 304 13.57 45.72 3.34
C ALA A 304 14.06 44.97 2.08
N GLY A 305 14.43 43.70 2.18
CA GLY A 305 15.16 42.98 1.13
C GLY A 305 14.31 42.08 0.23
N GLN A 306 14.58 42.10 -1.09
CA GLN A 306 14.06 41.11 -2.04
C GLN A 306 14.89 39.84 -2.03
N THR A 307 14.25 38.66 -2.12
CA THR A 307 14.92 37.35 -2.09
C THR A 307 16.11 37.29 -3.05
N SER A 308 17.27 36.86 -2.56
CA SER A 308 18.51 36.78 -3.33
C SER A 308 19.39 35.64 -2.83
N ILE A 309 20.10 35.01 -3.78
CA ILE A 309 21.12 33.99 -3.51
C ILE A 309 22.54 34.57 -3.46
N GLU A 310 22.71 35.87 -3.70
CA GLU A 310 24.02 36.51 -3.70
C GLU A 310 24.62 36.53 -2.28
N PRO A 311 25.84 35.98 -2.08
CA PRO A 311 26.48 35.97 -0.77
C PRO A 311 26.51 37.31 -0.08
N SER A 312 26.91 38.39 -0.76
CA SER A 312 27.06 39.74 -0.19
C SER A 312 25.77 40.28 0.46
N LYS A 313 24.60 39.81 0.00
CA LYS A 313 23.28 40.18 0.51
C LYS A 313 22.74 39.23 1.58
N SER A 314 23.49 38.18 1.94
CA SER A 314 23.02 37.14 2.84
C SER A 314 22.56 37.71 4.18
N SER A 315 21.42 37.18 4.62
CA SER A 315 20.84 37.32 5.94
C SER A 315 21.63 36.63 7.04
N ILE A 316 22.43 35.61 6.67
CA ILE A 316 23.29 34.87 7.58
C ILE A 316 24.67 35.51 7.51
N MET A 317 25.00 36.35 8.49
CA MET A 317 26.13 37.28 8.41
C MET A 317 27.48 36.61 8.05
N PRO A 318 27.86 35.44 8.61
CA PRO A 318 29.08 34.73 8.17
C PRO A 318 29.11 34.40 6.68
N PHE A 319 27.95 34.11 6.08
CA PHE A 319 27.86 33.70 4.68
C PHE A 319 27.99 34.86 3.69
N ARG A 320 28.02 36.12 4.16
CA ARG A 320 28.39 37.27 3.32
C ARG A 320 29.79 37.20 2.74
N ALA A 321 30.68 36.45 3.39
CA ALA A 321 32.05 36.24 2.94
C ALA A 321 32.22 35.04 1.97
N LEU A 322 31.13 34.33 1.62
CA LEU A 322 31.22 33.28 0.62
C LEU A 322 31.58 33.86 -0.75
N LYS A 323 32.45 33.15 -1.48
CA LYS A 323 32.86 33.55 -2.84
C LYS A 323 31.76 33.35 -3.90
N ARG A 324 30.85 32.42 -3.64
CA ARG A 324 29.74 32.03 -4.52
C ARG A 324 28.60 31.43 -3.68
N PRO A 325 27.35 31.42 -4.18
CA PRO A 325 26.27 30.69 -3.53
C PRO A 325 26.60 29.21 -3.39
N LEU A 326 26.16 28.58 -2.30
CA LEU A 326 26.28 27.14 -2.11
C LEU A 326 25.32 26.40 -3.06
N GLN A 327 25.70 25.21 -3.51
CA GLN A 327 24.81 24.31 -4.22
C GLN A 327 23.73 23.74 -3.29
N PHE A 328 24.12 23.42 -2.06
CA PHE A 328 23.21 22.94 -1.02
C PHE A 328 23.55 23.56 0.34
N LEU A 329 22.54 23.98 1.08
CA LEU A 329 22.68 24.42 2.46
C LEU A 329 21.61 23.77 3.33
N GLY A 330 22.03 22.88 4.22
CA GLY A 330 21.15 22.16 5.12
C GLY A 330 20.86 22.98 6.39
N LEU A 331 19.61 23.41 6.56
CA LEU A 331 19.16 24.26 7.67
C LEU A 331 17.91 23.71 8.36
N PHE A 332 17.56 22.44 8.12
CA PHE A 332 16.38 21.83 8.71
C PHE A 332 16.44 21.91 10.24
N GLU A 333 15.32 22.32 10.87
CA GLU A 333 15.21 22.56 12.31
C GLU A 333 16.20 23.58 12.91
N THR A 334 16.75 24.47 12.08
CA THR A 334 17.53 25.64 12.54
C THR A 334 16.70 26.90 12.43
N SER A 335 16.94 27.88 13.31
CA SER A 335 16.29 29.20 13.18
C SER A 335 16.70 29.97 11.92
N LEU A 336 17.81 29.59 11.27
CA LEU A 336 18.36 30.28 10.11
C LEU A 336 17.58 30.01 8.81
N CYS A 337 16.87 28.88 8.70
CA CYS A 337 16.11 28.57 7.48
C CYS A 337 14.95 29.53 7.21
N ARG A 338 14.51 30.27 8.24
CA ARG A 338 13.40 31.23 8.18
C ARG A 338 13.78 32.59 7.60
N LEU A 339 15.08 32.89 7.53
CA LEU A 339 15.61 34.15 7.01
C LEU A 339 15.28 34.36 5.52
N THR A 340 15.35 35.61 5.06
CA THR A 340 14.92 35.98 3.69
C THR A 340 15.99 35.71 2.63
N HIS A 341 17.28 35.97 2.91
CA HIS A 341 18.38 35.83 1.95
C HIS A 341 19.36 34.73 2.33
N ILE A 342 19.11 33.54 1.81
CA ILE A 342 19.93 32.35 2.03
C ILE A 342 20.75 32.10 0.75
N PRO A 343 22.10 32.20 0.80
CA PRO A 343 22.95 32.19 -0.39
C PRO A 343 23.22 30.77 -0.87
N ALA A 344 22.17 30.05 -1.25
CA ALA A 344 22.24 28.70 -1.76
C ALA A 344 21.16 28.42 -2.81
N TYR A 345 21.46 27.52 -3.76
CA TYR A 345 20.50 27.09 -4.79
C TYR A 345 19.46 26.11 -4.25
N LYS A 346 19.86 25.21 -3.33
CA LYS A 346 18.98 24.26 -2.66
C LYS A 346 19.12 24.41 -1.16
N VAL A 347 18.01 24.60 -0.46
CA VAL A 347 17.98 24.81 1.00
C VAL A 347 17.04 23.80 1.63
N SER A 348 17.51 22.98 2.56
CA SER A 348 16.62 22.19 3.44
C SER A 348 16.21 23.04 4.64
N GLY A 349 14.97 22.91 5.12
CA GLY A 349 14.44 23.81 6.13
C GLY A 349 12.98 23.50 6.50
N ASP A 350 12.43 24.25 7.45
CA ASP A 350 11.05 24.10 7.92
C ASP A 350 10.16 25.31 7.56
N LYS A 351 10.62 26.24 6.69
CA LYS A 351 9.91 27.48 6.38
C LYS A 351 8.73 27.29 5.43
N ASN A 352 8.88 26.45 4.41
CA ASN A 352 7.93 26.30 3.31
C ASN A 352 8.02 24.94 2.62
N GLU A 353 7.09 24.66 1.71
CA GLU A 353 7.01 23.41 0.95
C GLU A 353 8.33 23.03 0.27
N GLU A 354 8.99 23.96 -0.43
CA GLU A 354 10.24 23.67 -1.15
C GLU A 354 11.36 23.23 -0.20
N GLN A 355 11.53 23.93 0.92
CA GLN A 355 12.52 23.60 1.93
C GLN A 355 12.26 22.24 2.59
N VAL A 356 10.98 21.92 2.84
CA VAL A 356 10.57 20.64 3.41
C VAL A 356 10.83 19.50 2.42
N LEU A 357 10.48 19.67 1.13
CA LEU A 357 10.78 18.68 0.09
C LEU A 357 12.28 18.48 -0.10
N ASN A 358 13.07 19.55 -0.03
CA ASN A 358 14.54 19.46 -0.03
C ASN A 358 15.07 18.68 1.18
N ALA A 359 14.44 18.80 2.35
CA ALA A 359 14.81 18.04 3.54
C ALA A 359 14.49 16.55 3.39
N ILE A 360 13.29 16.19 2.94
CA ILE A 360 12.91 14.80 2.70
C ILE A 360 13.88 14.16 1.70
N GLU A 361 14.15 14.84 0.58
CA GLU A 361 15.07 14.35 -0.45
C GLU A 361 16.51 14.17 0.06
N ALA A 362 17.01 15.07 0.91
CA ALA A 362 18.38 15.00 1.42
C ALA A 362 18.57 13.92 2.48
N TYR A 363 17.53 13.61 3.26
CA TYR A 363 17.67 12.83 4.50
C TYR A 363 17.06 11.43 4.44
N THR A 364 16.26 11.14 3.41
CA THR A 364 15.53 9.87 3.30
C THR A 364 16.44 8.65 3.37
N GLU A 365 17.66 8.65 2.83
CA GLU A 365 18.42 7.40 2.73
C GLU A 365 18.96 6.88 4.09
N HIS A 366 19.44 7.79 4.95
CA HIS A 366 20.24 7.43 6.13
C HIS A 366 19.78 8.07 7.45
N ARG A 367 18.74 8.93 7.43
CA ARG A 367 18.29 9.71 8.61
C ARG A 367 16.78 9.60 8.77
N PRO A 368 16.27 8.41 9.16
CA PRO A 368 14.84 8.19 9.26
C PRO A 368 14.14 9.15 10.24
N GLU A 369 14.82 9.52 11.33
CA GLU A 369 14.29 10.37 12.39
C GLU A 369 14.02 11.79 11.88
N ILE A 370 14.91 12.34 11.05
CA ILE A 370 14.74 13.65 10.42
C ILE A 370 13.71 13.57 9.30
N THR A 371 13.76 12.50 8.49
CA THR A 371 12.85 12.27 7.36
C THR A 371 11.39 12.22 7.83
N SER A 372 11.12 11.47 8.90
CA SER A 372 9.79 11.39 9.53
C SER A 372 9.25 12.78 9.92
N ARG A 373 10.08 13.62 10.55
CA ARG A 373 9.68 14.99 10.94
C ARG A 373 9.48 15.91 9.74
N ALA A 374 10.30 15.79 8.70
CA ALA A 374 10.12 16.54 7.46
C ALA A 374 8.82 16.13 6.73
N ILE A 375 8.51 14.83 6.67
CA ILE A 375 7.24 14.33 6.12
C ILE A 375 6.05 14.82 6.96
N ASN A 376 6.19 14.88 8.29
CA ASN A 376 5.14 15.44 9.14
C ASN A 376 4.84 16.92 8.83
N LEU A 377 5.87 17.73 8.55
CA LEU A 377 5.67 19.11 8.11
C LEU A 377 4.99 19.18 6.73
N LEU A 378 5.35 18.27 5.82
CA LEU A 378 4.69 18.17 4.51
C LEU A 378 3.21 17.80 4.67
N PHE A 379 2.89 16.87 5.58
CA PHE A 379 1.52 16.54 5.95
C PHE A 379 0.76 17.76 6.47
N ASP A 380 1.37 18.55 7.36
CA ASP A 380 0.73 19.75 7.91
C ASP A 380 0.44 20.80 6.81
N ILE A 381 1.37 20.98 5.87
CA ILE A 381 1.18 21.86 4.70
C ILE A 381 0.06 21.31 3.81
N ALA A 382 0.13 20.05 3.39
CA ALA A 382 -0.81 19.44 2.45
C ALA A 382 -2.25 19.32 2.99
N ARG A 383 -2.40 19.30 4.32
CA ARG A 383 -3.71 19.31 4.99
C ARG A 383 -4.40 20.67 4.92
N ILE A 384 -3.64 21.76 4.92
CA ILE A 384 -4.17 23.14 5.04
C ILE A 384 -4.22 23.83 3.69
N GLU A 385 -3.24 23.58 2.82
CA GLU A 385 -3.04 24.27 1.56
C GLU A 385 -2.85 23.29 0.39
N ARG A 386 -3.05 23.77 -0.84
CA ARG A 386 -2.78 22.99 -2.04
C ARG A 386 -1.27 22.81 -2.21
N CYS A 387 -0.83 21.56 -2.41
CA CYS A 387 0.57 21.24 -2.69
C CYS A 387 0.92 21.66 -4.13
N ASN A 388 1.92 22.53 -4.26
CA ASN A 388 2.34 23.09 -5.56
C ASN A 388 3.26 22.13 -6.33
N GLN A 389 4.08 21.36 -5.62
CA GLN A 389 5.01 20.37 -6.19
C GLN A 389 4.53 18.93 -5.96
N LEU A 390 3.24 18.67 -6.20
CA LEU A 390 2.58 17.40 -5.91
C LEU A 390 3.37 16.16 -6.38
N LEU A 391 3.79 16.12 -7.65
CA LEU A 391 4.50 14.96 -8.21
C LEU A 391 5.83 14.69 -7.50
N ARG A 392 6.51 15.75 -7.06
CA ARG A 392 7.75 15.63 -6.30
C ARG A 392 7.46 15.15 -4.88
N ALA A 393 6.45 15.71 -4.23
CA ALA A 393 5.98 15.31 -2.90
C ALA A 393 5.62 13.81 -2.86
N LEU A 394 4.77 13.35 -3.78
CA LEU A 394 4.37 11.95 -3.86
C LEU A 394 5.57 11.01 -4.06
N LYS A 395 6.48 11.34 -4.98
CA LYS A 395 7.69 10.53 -5.22
C LYS A 395 8.55 10.44 -3.96
N LEU A 396 8.77 11.55 -3.27
CA LEU A 396 9.59 11.58 -2.06
C LEU A 396 8.96 10.78 -0.92
N VAL A 397 7.65 10.90 -0.70
CA VAL A 397 6.93 10.14 0.34
C VAL A 397 6.92 8.64 0.01
N ILE A 398 6.68 8.27 -1.25
CA ILE A 398 6.77 6.87 -1.72
C ILE A 398 8.16 6.32 -1.47
N THR A 399 9.21 7.05 -1.84
CA THR A 399 10.61 6.63 -1.61
C THR A 399 10.89 6.44 -0.13
N ALA A 400 10.45 7.36 0.74
CA ALA A 400 10.66 7.23 2.18
C ALA A 400 9.97 6.02 2.79
N LEU A 401 8.72 5.77 2.41
CA LEU A 401 7.95 4.61 2.88
C LEU A 401 8.52 3.27 2.38
N LYS A 402 9.10 3.25 1.17
CA LYS A 402 9.81 2.06 0.66
C LYS A 402 11.16 1.86 1.34
N CYS A 403 11.93 2.93 1.50
CA CYS A 403 13.27 2.92 2.08
C CYS A 403 13.27 2.53 3.56
N HIS A 404 12.21 2.87 4.30
CA HIS A 404 12.10 2.62 5.73
C HIS A 404 10.82 1.84 6.04
N LYS A 405 10.74 0.63 5.48
CA LYS A 405 9.59 -0.26 5.66
C LYS A 405 9.38 -0.62 7.13
N TYR A 406 10.44 -0.71 7.92
CA TYR A 406 10.39 -1.11 9.33
C TYR A 406 10.45 0.07 10.32
N ASP A 407 10.52 1.32 9.85
CA ASP A 407 10.41 2.50 10.72
C ASP A 407 8.95 2.92 10.95
N LYS A 408 8.44 2.66 12.16
CA LYS A 408 7.07 3.00 12.55
C LYS A 408 6.74 4.48 12.34
N ASN A 409 7.64 5.40 12.65
CA ASN A 409 7.34 6.84 12.58
C ASN A 409 7.20 7.31 11.13
N ILE A 410 8.04 6.82 10.24
CA ILE A 410 7.92 7.10 8.80
C ILE A 410 6.63 6.51 8.25
N GLN A 411 6.26 5.29 8.64
CA GLN A 411 5.05 4.65 8.15
C GLN A 411 3.78 5.39 8.61
N VAL A 412 3.75 5.86 9.86
CA VAL A 412 2.65 6.70 10.38
C VAL A 412 2.57 8.04 9.65
N THR A 413 3.68 8.79 9.56
CA THR A 413 3.67 10.14 8.99
C THR A 413 3.52 10.14 7.46
N GLY A 414 4.16 9.19 6.77
CA GLY A 414 4.07 9.04 5.33
C GLY A 414 2.70 8.58 4.87
N SER A 415 2.07 7.60 5.54
CA SER A 415 0.70 7.20 5.21
C SER A 415 -0.31 8.34 5.43
N ALA A 416 -0.12 9.16 6.47
CA ALA A 416 -0.94 10.34 6.71
C ALA A 416 -0.77 11.40 5.60
N ALA A 417 0.47 11.63 5.15
CA ALA A 417 0.75 12.55 4.05
C ALA A 417 0.13 12.07 2.72
N LEU A 418 0.22 10.77 2.41
CA LEU A 418 -0.35 10.19 1.20
C LEU A 418 -1.86 10.40 1.09
N PHE A 419 -2.61 10.30 2.18
CA PHE A 419 -4.06 10.56 2.17
C PHE A 419 -4.40 11.94 1.59
N TYR A 420 -3.69 13.00 2.00
CA TYR A 420 -3.93 14.36 1.50
C TYR A 420 -3.35 14.57 0.09
N LEU A 421 -2.19 14.00 -0.19
CA LEU A 421 -1.53 14.11 -1.50
C LEU A 421 -2.23 13.29 -2.60
N THR A 422 -3.21 12.45 -2.25
CA THR A 422 -3.97 11.61 -3.20
C THR A 422 -5.43 12.04 -3.35
N ASN A 423 -5.82 13.17 -2.77
CA ASN A 423 -7.18 13.69 -2.88
C ASN A 423 -7.63 13.81 -4.35
N SER A 424 -8.90 13.55 -4.60
CA SER A 424 -9.59 13.61 -5.90
C SER A 424 -9.27 14.87 -6.74
N GLU A 425 -9.01 16.01 -6.11
CA GLU A 425 -8.61 17.26 -6.79
C GLU A 425 -7.32 17.13 -7.60
N TYR A 426 -6.41 16.25 -7.16
CA TYR A 426 -5.12 16.01 -7.81
C TYR A 426 -5.15 14.91 -8.86
N ARG A 427 -6.30 14.26 -9.07
CA ARG A 427 -6.41 13.06 -9.91
C ARG A 427 -5.90 13.26 -11.34
N SER A 428 -6.11 14.44 -11.91
CA SER A 428 -5.67 14.78 -13.29
C SER A 428 -4.16 14.98 -13.41
N GLU A 429 -3.47 15.26 -12.31
CA GLU A 429 -2.01 15.45 -12.26
C GLU A 429 -1.27 14.11 -12.12
N GLN A 430 -1.94 13.08 -11.60
CA GLN A 430 -1.36 11.78 -11.28
C GLN A 430 -1.49 10.77 -12.43
N SER A 431 -0.37 10.17 -12.78
CA SER A 431 -0.29 9.10 -13.78
C SER A 431 -0.84 7.78 -13.21
N VAL A 432 -1.29 6.86 -14.07
CA VAL A 432 -1.73 5.51 -13.62
C VAL A 432 -0.61 4.81 -12.86
N LYS A 433 0.63 4.94 -13.36
CA LYS A 433 1.82 4.34 -12.72
C LYS A 433 2.04 4.88 -11.30
N LEU A 434 1.95 6.20 -11.12
CA LEU A 434 2.16 6.81 -9.81
C LEU A 434 1.07 6.36 -8.81
N ARG A 435 -0.18 6.30 -9.25
CA ARG A 435 -1.31 5.81 -8.43
C ARG A 435 -1.12 4.36 -7.99
N ARG A 436 -0.68 3.47 -8.90
CA ARG A 436 -0.34 2.08 -8.55
C ARG A 436 0.79 2.00 -7.51
N GLN A 437 1.81 2.85 -7.62
CA GLN A 437 2.89 2.91 -6.62
C GLN A 437 2.39 3.34 -5.24
N VAL A 438 1.47 4.31 -5.17
CA VAL A 438 0.82 4.69 -3.91
C VAL A 438 0.07 3.51 -3.31
N ILE A 439 -0.79 2.84 -4.10
CA ILE A 439 -1.56 1.67 -3.65
C ILE A 439 -0.62 0.59 -3.10
N GLN A 440 0.45 0.25 -3.82
CA GLN A 440 1.43 -0.75 -3.38
C GLN A 440 2.05 -0.40 -2.02
N VAL A 441 2.51 0.84 -1.85
CA VAL A 441 3.14 1.29 -0.60
C VAL A 441 2.15 1.31 0.56
N VAL A 442 0.90 1.73 0.31
CA VAL A 442 -0.17 1.72 1.30
C VAL A 442 -0.45 0.29 1.78
N LEU A 443 -0.52 -0.68 0.86
CA LEU A 443 -0.71 -2.09 1.21
C LEU A 443 0.51 -2.69 1.94
N ASN A 444 1.74 -2.31 1.55
CA ASN A 444 2.96 -2.72 2.27
C ASN A 444 2.92 -2.28 3.74
N GLY A 445 2.47 -1.04 3.99
CA GLY A 445 2.29 -0.50 5.33
C GLY A 445 1.23 -1.26 6.13
N MET A 446 0.11 -1.63 5.49
CA MET A 446 -0.96 -2.42 6.11
C MET A 446 -0.53 -3.85 6.47
N GLU A 447 0.38 -4.46 5.72
CA GLU A 447 0.91 -5.79 6.07
C GLU A 447 1.88 -5.71 7.24
N SER A 448 2.78 -4.73 7.20
CA SER A 448 3.87 -4.60 8.15
C SER A 448 3.41 -4.05 9.52
N TYR A 449 2.37 -3.21 9.54
CA TYR A 449 1.91 -2.54 10.77
C TYR A 449 0.44 -2.75 11.05
N GLN A 450 0.11 -3.50 12.09
CA GLN A 450 -1.27 -3.72 12.52
C GLN A 450 -1.81 -2.59 13.44
N GLU A 451 -1.06 -1.51 13.61
CA GLU A 451 -1.47 -0.35 14.40
C GLU A 451 -2.61 0.43 13.75
N VAL A 452 -3.61 0.79 14.55
CA VAL A 452 -4.85 1.44 14.11
C VAL A 452 -4.57 2.69 13.27
N THR A 453 -3.59 3.52 13.65
CA THR A 453 -3.29 4.77 12.93
C THR A 453 -2.83 4.53 11.50
N VAL A 454 -1.88 3.61 11.29
CA VAL A 454 -1.37 3.28 9.94
C VAL A 454 -2.48 2.67 9.12
N GLN A 455 -3.18 1.69 9.67
CA GLN A 455 -4.27 0.99 9.01
C GLN A 455 -5.39 1.96 8.59
N ARG A 456 -5.77 2.91 9.48
CA ARG A 456 -6.77 3.93 9.19
C ARG A 456 -6.32 4.86 8.06
N ASN A 457 -5.10 5.39 8.12
CA ASN A 457 -4.56 6.27 7.09
C ASN A 457 -4.50 5.57 5.73
N CYS A 458 -4.07 4.31 5.73
CA CYS A 458 -3.99 3.48 4.54
C CYS A 458 -5.39 3.23 3.94
N CYS A 459 -6.36 2.78 4.73
CA CYS A 459 -7.74 2.58 4.25
C CYS A 459 -8.37 3.88 3.72
N LEU A 460 -8.17 5.02 4.40
CA LEU A 460 -8.65 6.32 3.90
C LEU A 460 -7.99 6.71 2.57
N THR A 461 -6.70 6.40 2.41
CA THR A 461 -5.99 6.62 1.15
C THR A 461 -6.56 5.75 0.04
N LEU A 462 -6.90 4.47 0.31
CA LEU A 462 -7.54 3.58 -0.68
C LEU A 462 -8.90 4.12 -1.14
N CYS A 463 -9.67 4.77 -0.27
CA CYS A 463 -10.95 5.40 -0.63
C CYS A 463 -10.82 6.56 -1.65
N ASN A 464 -9.62 7.10 -1.87
CA ASN A 464 -9.40 8.16 -2.88
C ASN A 464 -9.31 7.60 -4.32
N PHE A 465 -9.24 6.29 -4.48
CA PHE A 465 -9.13 5.61 -5.78
C PHE A 465 -10.48 5.06 -6.25
N SER A 466 -10.62 4.83 -7.55
CA SER A 466 -11.80 4.17 -8.11
C SER A 466 -11.77 2.68 -7.78
N ILE A 467 -12.84 2.21 -7.13
CA ILE A 467 -12.99 0.84 -6.64
C ILE A 467 -14.14 0.18 -7.44
N PRO A 468 -13.91 -1.00 -8.05
CA PRO A 468 -12.72 -1.85 -7.93
C PRO A 468 -11.60 -1.55 -8.94
N GLU A 469 -11.80 -0.69 -9.95
CA GLU A 469 -10.97 -0.70 -11.17
C GLU A 469 -9.48 -0.41 -10.92
N GLU A 470 -9.15 0.49 -9.99
CA GLU A 470 -7.75 0.80 -9.70
C GLU A 470 -7.08 -0.16 -8.73
N LEU A 471 -7.87 -0.97 -8.00
CA LEU A 471 -7.40 -1.94 -7.02
C LEU A 471 -7.30 -3.35 -7.59
N GLU A 472 -7.85 -3.60 -8.79
CA GLU A 472 -7.94 -4.90 -9.45
C GLU A 472 -6.57 -5.63 -9.49
N PHE A 473 -5.49 -4.92 -9.82
CA PHE A 473 -4.14 -5.50 -9.89
C PHE A 473 -3.58 -6.00 -8.55
N GLN A 474 -4.23 -5.69 -7.42
CA GLN A 474 -3.92 -6.15 -6.07
C GLN A 474 -5.17 -6.72 -5.38
N TYR A 475 -6.20 -7.12 -6.13
CA TYR A 475 -7.53 -7.41 -5.59
C TYR A 475 -7.51 -8.41 -4.43
N ARG A 476 -6.82 -9.53 -4.61
CA ARG A 476 -6.64 -10.56 -3.58
C ARG A 476 -6.01 -10.00 -2.31
N ARG A 477 -4.89 -9.30 -2.46
CA ARG A 477 -4.11 -8.73 -1.36
C ARG A 477 -4.90 -7.69 -0.56
N VAL A 478 -5.64 -6.82 -1.25
CA VAL A 478 -6.51 -5.82 -0.61
C VAL A 478 -7.59 -6.52 0.23
N ASN A 479 -8.26 -7.54 -0.32
CA ASN A 479 -9.29 -8.28 0.41
C ASN A 479 -8.75 -9.02 1.63
N GLU A 480 -7.60 -9.69 1.52
CA GLU A 480 -6.94 -10.37 2.65
C GLU A 480 -6.63 -9.38 3.79
N LEU A 481 -6.13 -8.18 3.47
CA LEU A 481 -5.83 -7.14 4.46
C LEU A 481 -7.08 -6.54 5.11
N LEU A 482 -8.12 -6.26 4.32
CA LEU A 482 -9.38 -5.74 4.85
C LEU A 482 -10.07 -6.77 5.76
N LEU A 483 -10.07 -8.05 5.38
CA LEU A 483 -10.61 -9.12 6.23
C LEU A 483 -9.82 -9.29 7.53
N SER A 484 -8.49 -9.13 7.48
CA SER A 484 -7.64 -9.10 8.68
C SER A 484 -8.01 -7.96 9.64
N ILE A 485 -8.32 -6.76 9.12
CA ILE A 485 -8.79 -5.63 9.93
C ILE A 485 -10.14 -5.92 10.59
N LEU A 486 -11.04 -6.64 9.90
CA LEU A 486 -12.38 -6.96 10.38
C LEU A 486 -12.42 -8.12 11.40
N ASN A 487 -11.28 -8.74 11.70
CA ASN A 487 -11.19 -9.82 12.69
C ASN A 487 -11.65 -9.32 14.08
N PRO A 488 -12.55 -10.05 14.79
CA PRO A 488 -13.10 -9.64 16.09
C PRO A 488 -12.10 -9.31 17.20
N THR A 489 -10.84 -9.73 17.08
CA THR A 489 -9.76 -9.32 18.00
C THR A 489 -9.44 -7.83 17.93
N ARG A 490 -9.82 -7.15 16.83
CA ARG A 490 -9.65 -5.71 16.63
C ARG A 490 -10.93 -4.97 16.99
N GLN A 491 -10.85 -4.04 17.95
CA GLN A 491 -12.00 -3.37 18.55
C GLN A 491 -12.17 -1.91 18.11
N ASP A 492 -11.38 -1.43 17.15
CA ASP A 492 -11.49 -0.03 16.71
C ASP A 492 -12.65 0.15 15.72
N GLU A 493 -13.72 0.81 16.17
CA GLU A 493 -14.91 1.05 15.36
C GLU A 493 -14.66 1.98 14.16
N SER A 494 -13.70 2.90 14.30
CA SER A 494 -13.43 3.91 13.28
C SER A 494 -12.84 3.28 12.02
N ILE A 495 -11.91 2.34 12.20
CA ILE A 495 -11.32 1.60 11.08
C ILE A 495 -12.25 0.52 10.56
N GLN A 496 -12.99 -0.15 11.44
CA GLN A 496 -13.97 -1.17 11.05
C GLN A 496 -14.97 -0.61 10.04
N ARG A 497 -15.49 0.60 10.27
CA ARG A 497 -16.41 1.27 9.35
C ARG A 497 -15.82 1.51 7.97
N ILE A 498 -14.55 1.94 7.90
CA ILE A 498 -13.87 2.18 6.62
C ILE A 498 -13.61 0.85 5.91
N ALA A 499 -13.17 -0.17 6.63
CA ALA A 499 -12.88 -1.48 6.06
C ALA A 499 -14.13 -2.16 5.49
N VAL A 500 -15.27 -2.14 6.20
CA VAL A 500 -16.53 -2.70 5.67
C VAL A 500 -17.01 -1.90 4.45
N HIS A 501 -16.85 -0.57 4.45
CA HIS A 501 -17.18 0.25 3.28
C HIS A 501 -16.35 -0.15 2.04
N LEU A 502 -15.03 -0.29 2.20
CA LEU A 502 -14.13 -0.74 1.14
C LEU A 502 -14.48 -2.16 0.66
N CYS A 503 -14.75 -3.09 1.58
CA CYS A 503 -15.21 -4.44 1.25
C CYS A 503 -16.49 -4.43 0.40
N ASN A 504 -17.51 -3.66 0.80
CA ASN A 504 -18.77 -3.56 0.04
C ASN A 504 -18.55 -2.99 -1.37
N ALA A 505 -17.69 -1.97 -1.50
CA ALA A 505 -17.34 -1.40 -2.80
C ALA A 505 -16.60 -2.41 -3.69
N LEU A 506 -15.68 -3.20 -3.13
CA LEU A 506 -14.88 -4.20 -3.86
C LEU A 506 -15.72 -5.36 -4.40
N VAL A 507 -16.75 -5.81 -3.68
CA VAL A 507 -17.59 -6.94 -4.13
C VAL A 507 -18.74 -6.50 -5.05
N CYS A 508 -18.99 -5.20 -5.15
CA CYS A 508 -20.12 -4.68 -5.92
C CYS A 508 -19.94 -4.90 -7.43
N GLN A 509 -18.77 -4.68 -8.02
CA GLN A 509 -18.61 -4.64 -9.49
C GLN A 509 -17.64 -5.69 -10.07
N VAL A 510 -17.41 -6.79 -9.35
CA VAL A 510 -16.49 -7.85 -9.78
C VAL A 510 -17.23 -9.04 -10.40
N ASP A 511 -16.49 -9.81 -11.19
CA ASP A 511 -16.97 -11.06 -11.78
C ASP A 511 -17.18 -12.17 -10.72
N ASN A 512 -17.80 -13.27 -11.16
CA ASN A 512 -18.19 -14.36 -10.26
C ASN A 512 -16.96 -15.12 -9.72
N ASP A 513 -15.88 -15.24 -10.50
CA ASP A 513 -14.64 -15.90 -10.05
C ASP A 513 -14.00 -15.16 -8.87
N HIS A 514 -13.94 -13.83 -8.93
CA HIS A 514 -13.46 -13.00 -7.82
C HIS A 514 -14.37 -13.10 -6.59
N LYS A 515 -15.70 -13.09 -6.77
CA LYS A 515 -16.66 -13.26 -5.66
C LYS A 515 -16.48 -14.60 -4.96
N GLU A 516 -16.32 -15.70 -5.71
CA GLU A 516 -16.08 -17.02 -5.14
C GLU A 516 -14.73 -17.10 -4.39
N ALA A 517 -13.67 -16.53 -4.98
CA ALA A 517 -12.36 -16.50 -4.35
C ALA A 517 -12.40 -15.76 -3.00
N VAL A 518 -13.05 -14.59 -2.95
CA VAL A 518 -13.21 -13.79 -1.72
C VAL A 518 -14.11 -14.50 -0.71
N GLY A 519 -15.16 -15.18 -1.17
CA GLY A 519 -15.97 -16.07 -0.33
C GLY A 519 -15.12 -17.13 0.39
N LYS A 520 -14.28 -17.84 -0.37
CA LYS A 520 -13.33 -18.85 0.14
C LYS A 520 -12.27 -18.29 1.10
N MET A 521 -11.96 -16.99 1.03
CA MET A 521 -11.10 -16.29 2.00
C MET A 521 -11.79 -16.05 3.37
N GLY A 522 -13.08 -16.38 3.52
CA GLY A 522 -13.83 -16.22 4.76
C GLY A 522 -14.60 -14.90 4.86
N PHE A 523 -14.85 -14.23 3.74
CA PHE A 523 -15.59 -12.96 3.70
C PHE A 523 -17.01 -13.09 4.26
N VAL A 524 -17.77 -14.09 3.78
CA VAL A 524 -19.17 -14.34 4.21
C VAL A 524 -19.23 -14.53 5.73
N VAL A 525 -18.36 -15.40 6.25
CA VAL A 525 -18.29 -15.69 7.70
C VAL A 525 -17.92 -14.44 8.51
N THR A 526 -17.01 -13.61 8.00
CA THR A 526 -16.59 -12.38 8.67
C THR A 526 -17.72 -11.37 8.76
N MET A 527 -18.45 -11.13 7.67
CA MET A 527 -19.60 -10.22 7.68
C MET A 527 -20.72 -10.71 8.61
N LEU A 528 -21.01 -12.01 8.62
CA LEU A 528 -22.01 -12.59 9.53
C LEU A 528 -21.62 -12.42 11.01
N LYS A 529 -20.33 -12.57 11.35
CA LYS A 529 -19.83 -12.31 12.71
C LYS A 529 -19.99 -10.84 13.11
N LEU A 530 -19.74 -9.90 12.19
CA LEU A 530 -19.94 -8.48 12.44
C LEU A 530 -21.42 -8.15 12.69
N ILE A 531 -22.31 -8.68 11.86
CA ILE A 531 -23.76 -8.57 12.02
C ILE A 531 -24.19 -9.14 13.36
N GLN A 532 -23.73 -10.34 13.71
CA GLN A 532 -24.04 -10.98 14.98
C GLN A 532 -23.61 -10.12 16.17
N LYS A 533 -22.40 -9.54 16.12
CA LYS A 533 -21.91 -8.63 17.17
C LYS A 533 -22.80 -7.39 17.29
N LYS A 534 -23.07 -6.70 16.18
CA LYS A 534 -23.89 -5.48 16.17
C LYS A 534 -25.32 -5.73 16.64
N LEU A 535 -25.89 -6.89 16.28
CA LEU A 535 -27.19 -7.34 16.77
C LEU A 535 -27.18 -7.59 18.29
N LEU A 536 -26.15 -8.25 18.84
CA LEU A 536 -26.01 -8.45 20.29
C LEU A 536 -25.88 -7.12 21.04
N ASP A 537 -25.16 -6.17 20.46
CA ASP A 537 -25.00 -4.81 20.99
C ASP A 537 -26.26 -3.94 20.78
N LYS A 538 -27.26 -4.43 20.04
CA LYS A 538 -28.49 -3.71 19.64
C LYS A 538 -28.20 -2.42 18.86
N ILE A 539 -27.14 -2.42 18.05
CA ILE A 539 -26.71 -1.29 17.23
C ILE A 539 -27.00 -1.59 15.77
N CYS A 540 -27.79 -0.74 15.13
CA CYS A 540 -27.96 -0.72 13.67
C CYS A 540 -27.34 0.56 13.11
N ASP A 541 -26.04 0.50 12.82
CA ASP A 541 -25.24 1.56 12.21
C ASP A 541 -24.85 1.20 10.77
N GLN A 542 -24.05 2.08 10.15
CA GLN A 542 -23.57 1.88 8.79
C GLN A 542 -22.71 0.61 8.61
N VAL A 543 -22.09 0.09 9.68
CA VAL A 543 -21.35 -1.18 9.63
C VAL A 543 -22.33 -2.33 9.41
N MET A 544 -23.45 -2.35 10.14
CA MET A 544 -24.51 -3.34 9.98
C MET A 544 -25.08 -3.30 8.55
N GLU A 545 -25.46 -2.11 8.07
CA GLU A 545 -26.06 -1.93 6.75
C GLU A 545 -25.11 -2.32 5.61
N PHE A 546 -23.84 -1.88 5.67
CA PHE A 546 -22.84 -2.25 4.67
C PHE A 546 -22.44 -3.73 4.74
N SER A 547 -22.47 -4.37 5.91
CA SER A 547 -22.19 -5.81 6.02
C SER A 547 -23.26 -6.62 5.28
N TRP A 548 -24.55 -6.29 5.47
CA TRP A 548 -25.64 -6.93 4.73
C TRP A 548 -25.61 -6.59 3.24
N SER A 549 -25.29 -5.35 2.87
CA SER A 549 -25.11 -4.96 1.47
C SER A 549 -23.97 -5.74 0.80
N ALA A 550 -22.86 -5.93 1.52
CA ALA A 550 -21.71 -6.67 1.00
C ALA A 550 -22.05 -8.16 0.84
N LEU A 551 -22.80 -8.74 1.78
CA LEU A 551 -23.30 -10.09 1.66
C LEU A 551 -24.27 -10.25 0.48
N TRP A 552 -25.18 -9.29 0.26
CA TRP A 552 -26.07 -9.31 -0.91
C TRP A 552 -25.28 -9.30 -2.22
N ASN A 553 -24.24 -8.46 -2.33
CA ASN A 553 -23.40 -8.39 -3.52
C ASN A 553 -22.56 -9.66 -3.74
N ILE A 554 -22.02 -10.26 -2.68
CA ILE A 554 -21.14 -11.43 -2.81
C ILE A 554 -21.91 -12.74 -3.03
N THR A 555 -23.21 -12.80 -2.73
CA THR A 555 -24.07 -13.98 -3.00
C THR A 555 -24.75 -13.92 -4.37
N ASP A 556 -24.73 -12.77 -5.03
CA ASP A 556 -25.30 -12.57 -6.37
C ASP A 556 -24.60 -13.48 -7.38
N GLU A 557 -25.37 -14.36 -8.03
CA GLU A 557 -24.94 -15.38 -9.00
C GLU A 557 -23.82 -16.32 -8.52
N THR A 558 -23.72 -16.59 -7.21
CA THR A 558 -22.65 -17.43 -6.62
C THR A 558 -23.21 -18.45 -5.61
N PRO A 559 -23.58 -19.67 -6.08
CA PRO A 559 -24.19 -20.70 -5.24
C PRO A 559 -23.38 -21.08 -4.00
N ASP A 560 -22.06 -21.21 -4.11
CA ASP A 560 -21.16 -21.54 -2.99
C ASP A 560 -21.27 -20.50 -1.86
N ASN A 561 -21.37 -19.21 -2.20
CA ASN A 561 -21.48 -18.13 -1.22
C ASN A 561 -22.87 -18.10 -0.57
N CYS A 562 -23.93 -18.39 -1.34
CA CYS A 562 -25.28 -18.59 -0.81
C CYS A 562 -25.33 -19.76 0.19
N GLU A 563 -24.68 -20.87 -0.14
CA GLU A 563 -24.60 -22.04 0.75
C GLU A 563 -23.82 -21.72 2.03
N MET A 564 -22.68 -21.01 1.91
CA MET A 564 -21.93 -20.52 3.07
C MET A 564 -22.81 -19.64 3.97
N PHE A 565 -23.60 -18.72 3.41
CA PHE A 565 -24.51 -17.89 4.22
C PHE A 565 -25.46 -18.74 5.08
N LEU A 566 -26.06 -19.78 4.51
CA LEU A 566 -26.96 -20.69 5.22
C LEU A 566 -26.23 -21.50 6.30
N ASN A 567 -25.09 -22.10 5.94
CA ASN A 567 -24.29 -22.94 6.83
C ASN A 567 -23.77 -22.19 8.07
N PHE A 568 -23.59 -20.86 7.99
CA PHE A 568 -23.08 -20.03 9.08
C PHE A 568 -24.19 -19.24 9.81
N ASN A 569 -25.39 -19.82 9.94
CA ASN A 569 -26.54 -19.27 10.68
C ASN A 569 -27.10 -17.95 10.10
N GLY A 570 -26.89 -17.66 8.81
CA GLY A 570 -27.37 -16.44 8.18
C GLY A 570 -28.90 -16.24 8.30
N MET A 571 -29.66 -17.33 8.20
CA MET A 571 -31.13 -17.33 8.35
C MET A 571 -31.58 -16.92 9.76
N LYS A 572 -30.88 -17.40 10.79
CA LYS A 572 -31.18 -17.01 12.17
C LYS A 572 -30.90 -15.53 12.38
N LEU A 573 -29.75 -15.04 11.92
CA LEU A 573 -29.39 -13.64 12.01
C LEU A 573 -30.40 -12.74 11.29
N PHE A 574 -30.87 -13.14 10.11
CA PHE A 574 -31.94 -12.44 9.41
C PHE A 574 -33.19 -12.27 10.28
N LEU A 575 -33.71 -13.36 10.85
CA LEU A 575 -34.93 -13.35 11.66
C LEU A 575 -34.76 -12.50 12.93
N ASP A 576 -33.62 -12.63 13.60
CA ASP A 576 -33.31 -11.87 14.80
C ASP A 576 -33.16 -10.36 14.48
N CYS A 577 -32.55 -10.01 13.35
CA CYS A 577 -32.43 -8.61 12.90
C CYS A 577 -33.78 -7.98 12.56
N LEU A 578 -34.64 -8.70 11.82
CA LEU A 578 -35.98 -8.23 11.48
C LEU A 578 -36.83 -7.96 12.73
N LYS A 579 -36.67 -8.79 13.76
CA LYS A 579 -37.35 -8.64 15.05
C LYS A 579 -36.81 -7.48 15.87
N GLU A 580 -35.49 -7.30 15.93
CA GLU A 580 -34.86 -6.26 16.75
C GLU A 580 -34.95 -4.87 16.09
N PHE A 581 -34.93 -4.80 14.75
CA PHE A 581 -34.85 -3.54 13.99
C PHE A 581 -36.02 -3.29 13.01
N PRO A 582 -37.30 -3.39 13.43
CA PRO A 582 -38.46 -3.38 12.52
C PRO A 582 -38.64 -2.08 11.71
N GLU A 583 -38.03 -0.97 12.15
CA GLU A 583 -38.13 0.34 11.49
C GLU A 583 -36.98 0.62 10.51
N LYS A 584 -36.02 -0.30 10.34
CA LYS A 584 -34.81 -0.09 9.52
C LYS A 584 -35.00 -0.61 8.09
N GLN A 585 -35.71 0.17 7.27
CA GLN A 585 -36.10 -0.26 5.92
C GLN A 585 -34.93 -0.55 4.98
N GLU A 586 -33.84 0.24 5.04
CA GLU A 586 -32.65 -0.01 4.22
C GLU A 586 -31.94 -1.32 4.58
N LEU A 587 -31.86 -1.64 5.87
CA LEU A 587 -31.38 -2.93 6.36
C LEU A 587 -32.25 -4.07 5.83
N HIS A 588 -33.57 -3.94 5.94
CA HIS A 588 -34.53 -4.94 5.46
C HIS A 588 -34.38 -5.19 3.97
N ARG A 589 -34.24 -4.13 3.17
CA ARG A 589 -34.02 -4.23 1.73
C ARG A 589 -32.76 -5.05 1.41
N ASN A 590 -31.64 -4.75 2.05
CA ASN A 590 -30.38 -5.47 1.82
C ASN A 590 -30.50 -6.96 2.22
N MET A 591 -31.14 -7.23 3.36
CA MET A 591 -31.39 -8.58 3.84
C MET A 591 -32.29 -9.40 2.90
N LEU A 592 -33.37 -8.79 2.39
CA LEU A 592 -34.30 -9.44 1.48
C LEU A 592 -33.70 -9.68 0.10
N GLY A 593 -32.90 -8.73 -0.41
CA GLY A 593 -32.16 -8.89 -1.65
C GLY A 593 -31.23 -10.10 -1.61
N LEU A 594 -30.48 -10.27 -0.50
CA LEU A 594 -29.63 -11.44 -0.29
C LEU A 594 -30.43 -12.75 -0.34
N LEU A 595 -31.58 -12.81 0.36
CA LEU A 595 -32.42 -14.00 0.38
C LEU A 595 -33.06 -14.27 -0.98
N GLY A 596 -33.29 -13.24 -1.79
CA GLY A 596 -33.59 -13.36 -3.22
C GLY A 596 -32.56 -14.24 -3.92
N ASN A 597 -31.29 -13.85 -3.85
CA ASN A 597 -30.18 -14.59 -4.47
C ASN A 597 -30.09 -16.04 -3.96
N VAL A 598 -30.32 -16.28 -2.66
CA VAL A 598 -30.33 -17.64 -2.10
C VAL A 598 -31.49 -18.47 -2.65
N ALA A 599 -32.68 -17.87 -2.79
CA ALA A 599 -33.86 -18.57 -3.30
C ALA A 599 -33.74 -18.91 -4.79
N GLU A 600 -32.92 -18.19 -5.56
CA GLU A 600 -32.64 -18.51 -6.95
C GLU A 600 -31.91 -19.86 -7.10
N VAL A 601 -31.13 -20.28 -6.10
CA VAL A 601 -30.39 -21.55 -6.08
C VAL A 601 -31.31 -22.70 -5.67
N LYS A 602 -31.65 -23.56 -6.63
CA LYS A 602 -32.61 -24.66 -6.45
C LYS A 602 -32.24 -25.59 -5.29
N GLU A 603 -30.97 -25.94 -5.19
CA GLU A 603 -30.44 -26.90 -4.21
C GLU A 603 -30.56 -26.38 -2.76
N LEU A 604 -30.64 -25.05 -2.58
CA LEU A 604 -30.69 -24.40 -1.28
C LEU A 604 -32.12 -24.10 -0.80
N ARG A 605 -33.11 -24.04 -1.70
CA ARG A 605 -34.52 -23.76 -1.35
C ARG A 605 -35.11 -24.68 -0.28
N PRO A 606 -34.78 -25.99 -0.20
CA PRO A 606 -35.24 -26.84 0.90
C PRO A 606 -34.85 -26.32 2.30
N GLN A 607 -33.73 -25.61 2.42
CA GLN A 607 -33.29 -25.01 3.70
C GLN A 607 -34.09 -23.75 4.07
N LEU A 608 -34.71 -23.08 3.08
CA LEU A 608 -35.62 -21.95 3.31
C LEU A 608 -37.03 -22.42 3.72
N MET A 609 -37.39 -23.67 3.44
CA MET A 609 -38.72 -24.26 3.67
C MET A 609 -38.96 -24.57 5.17
N THR A 610 -39.10 -23.52 5.98
CA THR A 610 -39.43 -23.61 7.42
C THR A 610 -40.66 -22.77 7.74
N SER A 611 -41.53 -23.24 8.65
CA SER A 611 -42.78 -22.54 8.99
C SER A 611 -42.52 -21.09 9.41
N GLN A 612 -41.51 -20.86 10.25
CA GLN A 612 -41.16 -19.50 10.70
C GLN A 612 -40.77 -18.59 9.53
N PHE A 613 -39.95 -19.08 8.61
CA PHE A 613 -39.48 -18.29 7.48
C PHE A 613 -40.61 -17.97 6.50
N ILE A 614 -41.39 -18.98 6.11
CA ILE A 614 -42.52 -18.80 5.20
C ILE A 614 -43.57 -17.86 5.80
N SER A 615 -43.86 -17.97 7.11
CA SER A 615 -44.75 -17.01 7.79
C SER A 615 -44.24 -15.57 7.72
N VAL A 616 -42.94 -15.36 7.95
CA VAL A 616 -42.33 -14.02 7.87
C VAL A 616 -42.47 -13.44 6.47
N PHE A 617 -42.08 -14.18 5.44
CA PHE A 617 -42.18 -13.72 4.05
C PHE A 617 -43.62 -13.49 3.62
N SER A 618 -44.54 -14.37 4.02
CA SER A 618 -45.98 -14.21 3.78
C SER A 618 -46.54 -12.93 4.42
N ASN A 619 -46.10 -12.56 5.63
CA ASN A 619 -46.52 -11.32 6.28
C ASN A 619 -45.90 -10.08 5.62
N LEU A 620 -44.67 -10.17 5.10
CA LEU A 620 -44.00 -9.05 4.42
C LEU A 620 -44.66 -8.67 3.09
N LEU A 621 -45.49 -9.54 2.50
CA LEU A 621 -46.28 -9.25 1.29
C LEU A 621 -47.22 -8.05 1.47
N GLU A 622 -47.71 -7.82 2.69
CA GLU A 622 -48.61 -6.70 3.01
C GLU A 622 -47.86 -5.41 3.40
N SER A 623 -46.53 -5.46 3.46
CA SER A 623 -45.71 -4.31 3.81
C SER A 623 -45.79 -3.22 2.74
N LYS A 624 -46.05 -1.99 3.20
CA LYS A 624 -46.01 -0.75 2.39
C LYS A 624 -44.75 0.07 2.66
N ALA A 625 -43.77 -0.51 3.34
CA ALA A 625 -42.56 0.18 3.70
C ALA A 625 -41.63 0.32 2.48
N ASP A 626 -41.05 1.52 2.32
CA ASP A 626 -40.24 1.90 1.15
C ASP A 626 -40.98 1.67 -0.20
N GLY A 627 -42.28 2.00 -0.23
CA GLY A 627 -43.13 1.75 -1.40
C GLY A 627 -43.52 0.28 -1.52
N ILE A 628 -43.16 -0.35 -2.64
CA ILE A 628 -43.40 -1.78 -2.90
C ILE A 628 -42.14 -2.64 -2.70
N GLU A 629 -41.02 -2.06 -2.29
CA GLU A 629 -39.71 -2.74 -2.29
C GLU A 629 -39.69 -3.99 -1.41
N VAL A 630 -40.13 -3.85 -0.16
CA VAL A 630 -40.13 -4.94 0.81
C VAL A 630 -41.07 -6.07 0.36
N SER A 631 -42.30 -5.74 -0.03
CA SER A 631 -43.29 -6.71 -0.47
C SER A 631 -42.93 -7.34 -1.82
N TYR A 632 -42.32 -6.60 -2.74
CA TYR A 632 -41.82 -7.11 -4.01
C TYR A 632 -40.71 -8.14 -3.82
N ASN A 633 -39.69 -7.83 -3.00
CA ASN A 633 -38.58 -8.75 -2.75
C ASN A 633 -39.04 -10.00 -2.00
N ALA A 634 -39.95 -9.84 -1.02
CA ALA A 634 -40.55 -10.97 -0.32
C ALA A 634 -41.33 -11.89 -1.28
N CYS A 635 -42.10 -11.30 -2.19
CA CYS A 635 -42.82 -12.04 -3.22
C CYS A 635 -41.87 -12.74 -4.21
N GLY A 636 -40.72 -12.14 -4.53
CA GLY A 636 -39.68 -12.78 -5.36
C GLY A 636 -39.13 -14.04 -4.74
N VAL A 637 -38.72 -13.99 -3.47
CA VAL A 637 -38.27 -15.18 -2.71
C VAL A 637 -39.34 -16.27 -2.71
N LEU A 638 -40.59 -15.91 -2.39
CA LEU A 638 -41.70 -16.85 -2.40
C LEU A 638 -41.99 -17.39 -3.80
N SER A 639 -41.78 -16.61 -4.86
CA SER A 639 -41.99 -17.06 -6.25
C SER A 639 -41.02 -18.16 -6.65
N HIS A 640 -39.75 -18.07 -6.23
CA HIS A 640 -38.77 -19.14 -6.43
C HIS A 640 -39.09 -20.39 -5.60
N ILE A 641 -39.59 -20.24 -4.38
CA ILE A 641 -40.01 -21.38 -3.56
C ILE A 641 -41.26 -22.05 -4.17
N MET A 642 -42.27 -21.25 -4.52
CA MET A 642 -43.53 -21.72 -5.12
C MET A 642 -43.32 -22.42 -6.46
N PHE A 643 -42.26 -22.07 -7.19
CA PHE A 643 -41.89 -22.67 -8.46
C PHE A 643 -41.59 -24.17 -8.36
N ASP A 644 -41.06 -24.66 -7.24
CA ASP A 644 -40.76 -26.10 -7.06
C ASP A 644 -42.02 -26.97 -6.95
N GLY A 645 -43.19 -26.34 -6.82
CA GLY A 645 -44.49 -26.99 -6.84
C GLY A 645 -44.95 -27.53 -5.48
N PRO A 646 -46.14 -28.15 -5.43
CA PRO A 646 -46.77 -28.58 -4.19
C PRO A 646 -45.98 -29.63 -3.42
N GLU A 647 -45.31 -30.56 -4.12
CA GLU A 647 -44.55 -31.66 -3.49
C GLU A 647 -43.33 -31.16 -2.70
N ALA A 648 -42.77 -30.01 -3.08
CA ALA A 648 -41.66 -29.39 -2.37
C ALA A 648 -42.11 -28.57 -1.14
N TRP A 649 -43.42 -28.35 -0.97
CA TRP A 649 -43.97 -27.55 0.14
C TRP A 649 -44.01 -28.37 1.44
N GLY A 650 -42.88 -28.38 2.15
CA GLY A 650 -42.68 -29.21 3.34
C GLY A 650 -43.22 -28.66 4.67
N VAL A 651 -43.92 -27.53 4.68
CA VAL A 651 -44.44 -26.89 5.91
C VAL A 651 -45.96 -27.02 6.03
N CYS A 652 -46.45 -27.31 7.24
CA CYS A 652 -47.89 -27.41 7.49
C CYS A 652 -48.58 -26.05 7.58
N GLU A 653 -47.91 -25.08 8.20
CA GLU A 653 -48.40 -23.71 8.39
C GLU A 653 -47.29 -22.71 8.04
N PRO A 654 -47.57 -21.67 7.24
CA PRO A 654 -48.84 -21.43 6.53
C PRO A 654 -49.05 -22.40 5.36
N GLN A 655 -50.31 -22.64 4.99
CA GLN A 655 -50.64 -23.49 3.85
C GLN A 655 -50.17 -22.86 2.53
N ARG A 656 -49.79 -23.70 1.56
CA ARG A 656 -49.29 -23.23 0.25
C ARG A 656 -50.32 -22.33 -0.45
N GLU A 657 -51.58 -22.73 -0.41
CA GLU A 657 -52.70 -22.04 -1.03
C GLU A 657 -52.92 -20.66 -0.40
N GLU A 658 -52.80 -20.54 0.92
CA GLU A 658 -52.92 -19.26 1.64
C GLU A 658 -51.82 -18.29 1.21
N VAL A 659 -50.57 -18.76 1.13
CA VAL A 659 -49.45 -17.93 0.69
C VAL A 659 -49.60 -17.55 -0.78
N GLU A 660 -50.07 -18.47 -1.63
CA GLU A 660 -50.35 -18.20 -3.04
C GLU A 660 -51.41 -17.09 -3.19
N GLU A 661 -52.51 -17.14 -2.44
CA GLU A 661 -53.56 -16.09 -2.45
C GLU A 661 -53.02 -14.73 -2.00
N ARG A 662 -52.22 -14.69 -0.93
CA ARG A 662 -51.59 -13.44 -0.45
C ARG A 662 -50.62 -12.87 -1.48
N MET A 663 -49.85 -13.71 -2.16
CA MET A 663 -48.96 -13.26 -3.24
C MET A 663 -49.75 -12.66 -4.40
N TRP A 664 -50.87 -13.27 -4.80
CA TRP A 664 -51.77 -12.71 -5.81
C TRP A 664 -52.29 -11.32 -5.40
N ALA A 665 -52.79 -11.19 -4.17
CA ALA A 665 -53.29 -9.92 -3.65
C ALA A 665 -52.20 -8.84 -3.63
N ALA A 666 -50.97 -9.19 -3.23
CA ALA A 666 -49.84 -8.28 -3.22
C ALA A 666 -49.50 -7.78 -4.64
N ILE A 667 -49.32 -8.68 -5.60
CA ILE A 667 -48.95 -8.33 -6.98
C ILE A 667 -50.03 -7.43 -7.63
N GLN A 668 -51.30 -7.71 -7.39
CA GLN A 668 -52.42 -6.90 -7.89
C GLN A 668 -52.50 -5.51 -7.26
N SER A 669 -51.96 -5.33 -6.05
CA SER A 669 -51.99 -4.05 -5.34
C SER A 669 -50.94 -3.05 -5.84
N TRP A 670 -49.89 -3.53 -6.52
CA TRP A 670 -48.77 -2.70 -6.92
C TRP A 670 -49.08 -1.90 -8.19
N ASP A 671 -48.68 -0.63 -8.20
CA ASP A 671 -48.69 0.18 -9.43
C ASP A 671 -47.54 -0.27 -10.34
N ILE A 672 -47.86 -0.57 -11.60
CA ILE A 672 -46.90 -1.00 -12.62
C ILE A 672 -45.85 0.06 -12.92
N ASN A 673 -46.09 1.34 -12.61
CA ASN A 673 -45.13 2.42 -12.81
C ASN A 673 -44.27 2.71 -11.57
N SER A 674 -44.40 1.90 -10.51
CA SER A 674 -43.61 2.05 -9.29
C SER A 674 -42.13 1.95 -9.60
N ARG A 675 -41.37 2.98 -9.22
CA ARG A 675 -39.90 2.98 -9.30
C ARG A 675 -39.32 2.16 -8.16
N ARG A 676 -38.24 1.45 -8.45
CA ARG A 676 -37.54 0.59 -7.50
C ARG A 676 -36.03 0.79 -7.57
N ASN A 677 -35.36 0.76 -6.44
CA ASN A 677 -33.92 0.82 -6.27
C ASN A 677 -33.29 -0.58 -6.38
N ILE A 678 -33.64 -1.30 -7.46
CA ILE A 678 -33.09 -2.62 -7.79
C ILE A 678 -32.45 -2.55 -9.17
N ASN A 679 -31.22 -3.02 -9.25
CA ASN A 679 -30.42 -3.01 -10.47
C ASN A 679 -30.14 -4.45 -10.95
N TYR A 680 -31.01 -4.97 -11.80
CA TYR A 680 -30.82 -6.29 -12.40
C TYR A 680 -29.69 -6.26 -13.43
N ARG A 681 -28.69 -7.14 -13.25
CA ARG A 681 -27.58 -7.37 -14.19
C ARG A 681 -27.92 -8.41 -15.24
N SER A 682 -28.74 -9.38 -14.83
CA SER A 682 -29.28 -10.48 -15.62
C SER A 682 -30.76 -10.65 -15.29
N PHE A 683 -31.56 -11.05 -16.27
CA PHE A 683 -32.93 -11.54 -16.10
C PHE A 683 -33.03 -13.05 -16.04
N GLU A 684 -31.92 -13.78 -16.19
CA GLU A 684 -31.93 -15.23 -16.16
C GLU A 684 -32.73 -15.83 -14.98
N PRO A 685 -32.59 -15.35 -13.72
CA PRO A 685 -33.37 -15.88 -12.60
C PRO A 685 -34.89 -15.67 -12.77
N ILE A 686 -35.31 -14.51 -13.27
CA ILE A 686 -36.72 -14.21 -13.54
C ILE A 686 -37.24 -15.04 -14.72
N LEU A 687 -36.45 -15.15 -15.79
CA LEU A 687 -36.82 -15.88 -17.00
C LEU A 687 -37.00 -17.38 -16.74
N ARG A 688 -36.22 -17.97 -15.83
CA ARG A 688 -36.37 -19.38 -15.40
C ARG A 688 -37.73 -19.69 -14.78
N LEU A 689 -38.46 -18.69 -14.28
CA LEU A 689 -39.79 -18.87 -13.68
C LEU A 689 -40.94 -18.94 -14.70
N LEU A 690 -40.69 -18.52 -15.96
CA LEU A 690 -41.70 -18.45 -17.01
C LEU A 690 -42.14 -19.81 -17.61
N PRO A 691 -41.24 -20.77 -17.92
CA PRO A 691 -41.59 -21.98 -18.67
C PRO A 691 -42.23 -23.09 -17.81
N GLN A 692 -43.22 -22.75 -16.98
CA GLN A 692 -43.96 -23.72 -16.17
C GLN A 692 -45.44 -23.32 -15.95
N GLY A 693 -46.29 -24.31 -15.65
CA GLY A 693 -47.70 -24.11 -15.30
C GLY A 693 -48.10 -24.67 -13.93
N ILE A 694 -47.14 -25.18 -13.17
CA ILE A 694 -47.34 -25.83 -11.85
C ILE A 694 -47.65 -24.79 -10.77
N SER A 695 -47.09 -23.58 -10.91
CA SER A 695 -47.23 -22.47 -9.98
C SER A 695 -47.60 -21.18 -10.73
N PRO A 696 -48.91 -20.93 -10.93
CA PRO A 696 -49.38 -19.77 -11.69
C PRO A 696 -48.95 -18.43 -11.07
N VAL A 697 -48.90 -18.33 -9.73
CA VAL A 697 -48.50 -17.10 -9.04
C VAL A 697 -47.03 -16.74 -9.26
N SER A 698 -46.15 -17.74 -9.31
CA SER A 698 -44.71 -17.54 -9.59
C SER A 698 -44.50 -17.04 -11.02
N GLN A 699 -45.18 -17.65 -11.99
CA GLN A 699 -45.16 -17.18 -13.39
C GLN A 699 -45.74 -15.76 -13.51
N HIS A 700 -46.77 -15.44 -12.74
CA HIS A 700 -47.38 -14.11 -12.72
C HIS A 700 -46.45 -13.04 -12.17
N TRP A 701 -45.79 -13.30 -11.03
CA TRP A 701 -44.80 -12.39 -10.46
C TRP A 701 -43.65 -12.14 -11.45
N ALA A 702 -43.10 -13.19 -12.06
CA ALA A 702 -42.02 -13.05 -13.04
C ALA A 702 -42.44 -12.18 -14.24
N THR A 703 -43.66 -12.39 -14.74
CA THR A 703 -44.20 -11.59 -15.85
C THR A 703 -44.44 -10.14 -15.43
N TRP A 704 -44.96 -9.90 -14.21
CA TRP A 704 -45.17 -8.57 -13.66
C TRP A 704 -43.84 -7.83 -13.48
N ALA A 705 -42.83 -8.51 -12.94
CA ALA A 705 -41.49 -7.95 -12.73
C ALA A 705 -40.89 -7.44 -14.04
N LEU A 706 -40.93 -8.26 -15.09
CA LEU A 706 -40.51 -7.86 -16.43
C LEU A 706 -41.32 -6.68 -16.96
N TYR A 707 -42.65 -6.70 -16.77
CA TYR A 707 -43.52 -5.61 -17.23
C TYR A 707 -43.17 -4.28 -16.54
N ASN A 708 -43.02 -4.25 -15.22
CA ASN A 708 -42.62 -3.05 -14.51
C ASN A 708 -41.24 -2.55 -14.99
N LEU A 709 -40.25 -3.43 -15.13
CA LEU A 709 -38.89 -3.03 -15.49
C LEU A 709 -38.83 -2.40 -16.88
N VAL A 710 -39.48 -2.99 -17.89
CA VAL A 710 -39.50 -2.42 -19.24
C VAL A 710 -40.36 -1.16 -19.35
N SER A 711 -41.37 -1.00 -18.49
CA SER A 711 -42.19 0.21 -18.47
C SER A 711 -41.49 1.39 -17.77
N VAL A 712 -40.77 1.14 -16.68
CA VAL A 712 -40.14 2.20 -15.87
C VAL A 712 -38.76 2.59 -16.40
N TYR A 713 -37.98 1.62 -16.91
CA TYR A 713 -36.64 1.85 -17.45
C TYR A 713 -36.45 1.16 -18.82
N PRO A 714 -37.22 1.56 -19.85
CA PRO A 714 -37.21 0.91 -21.17
C PRO A 714 -35.83 0.88 -21.81
N ASP A 715 -35.08 1.98 -21.75
CA ASP A 715 -33.76 2.12 -22.39
C ASP A 715 -32.77 1.04 -21.95
N LYS A 716 -32.87 0.64 -20.67
CA LYS A 716 -31.96 -0.33 -20.07
C LYS A 716 -32.47 -1.75 -20.21
N TYR A 717 -33.75 -1.97 -19.89
CA TYR A 717 -34.26 -3.32 -19.69
C TYR A 717 -34.92 -3.93 -20.93
N CYS A 718 -35.43 -3.14 -21.89
CA CYS A 718 -35.89 -3.68 -23.16
C CYS A 718 -34.74 -4.37 -23.94
N PRO A 719 -33.55 -3.76 -24.11
CA PRO A 719 -32.42 -4.44 -24.75
C PRO A 719 -31.98 -5.69 -24.00
N LEU A 720 -31.92 -5.63 -22.66
CA LEU A 720 -31.52 -6.76 -21.81
C LEU A 720 -32.45 -7.96 -21.99
N LEU A 721 -33.77 -7.74 -21.92
CA LEU A 721 -34.77 -8.79 -22.07
C LEU A 721 -34.72 -9.47 -23.44
N VAL A 722 -34.51 -8.68 -24.49
CA VAL A 722 -34.38 -9.21 -25.86
C VAL A 722 -33.10 -10.04 -26.00
N ARG A 723 -31.98 -9.52 -25.48
CA ARG A 723 -30.66 -10.16 -25.57
C ARG A 723 -30.64 -11.51 -24.86
N GLU A 724 -31.31 -11.63 -23.72
CA GLU A 724 -31.36 -12.86 -22.90
C GLU A 724 -32.49 -13.81 -23.29
N GLY A 725 -33.13 -13.60 -24.45
CA GLY A 725 -34.11 -14.55 -24.98
C GLY A 725 -35.45 -14.56 -24.24
N GLY A 726 -35.83 -13.48 -23.56
CA GLY A 726 -37.12 -13.39 -22.87
C GLY A 726 -38.34 -13.33 -23.81
N MET A 727 -38.16 -12.83 -25.04
CA MET A 727 -39.26 -12.67 -26.00
C MET A 727 -39.87 -14.02 -26.45
N PRO A 728 -39.08 -15.06 -26.81
CA PRO A 728 -39.58 -16.42 -26.98
C PRO A 728 -40.36 -16.94 -25.76
N LEU A 729 -39.80 -16.80 -24.56
CA LEU A 729 -40.42 -17.33 -23.33
C LEU A 729 -41.80 -16.69 -23.06
N LEU A 730 -41.92 -15.37 -23.22
CA LEU A 730 -43.19 -14.67 -23.07
C LEU A 730 -44.23 -15.10 -24.12
N ARG A 731 -43.81 -15.39 -25.35
CA ARG A 731 -44.71 -15.95 -26.39
C ARG A 731 -45.21 -17.34 -26.02
N ASP A 732 -44.36 -18.14 -25.39
CA ASP A 732 -44.76 -19.47 -24.94
C ASP A 732 -45.74 -19.39 -23.75
N VAL A 733 -45.54 -18.45 -22.81
CA VAL A 733 -46.52 -18.14 -21.75
C VAL A 733 -47.89 -17.77 -22.33
N ILE A 734 -47.94 -16.97 -23.39
CA ILE A 734 -49.21 -16.59 -24.05
C ILE A 734 -49.95 -17.81 -24.61
N LYS A 735 -49.21 -18.76 -25.20
CA LYS A 735 -49.76 -19.98 -25.80
C LYS A 735 -50.12 -21.04 -24.76
N MET A 736 -49.53 -20.97 -23.57
CA MET A 736 -49.68 -21.99 -22.53
C MET A 736 -51.12 -22.04 -22.02
N ALA A 737 -51.76 -23.21 -22.09
CA ALA A 737 -53.16 -23.37 -21.67
C ALA A 737 -53.34 -23.13 -20.16
N THR A 738 -52.36 -23.53 -19.35
CA THR A 738 -52.37 -23.41 -17.89
C THR A 738 -52.05 -22.00 -17.37
N ALA A 739 -51.52 -21.11 -18.21
CA ALA A 739 -51.24 -19.74 -17.81
C ALA A 739 -52.53 -18.92 -17.71
N ARG A 740 -52.68 -18.17 -16.61
CA ARG A 740 -53.85 -17.30 -16.36
C ARG A 740 -53.94 -16.16 -17.36
N GLN A 741 -55.16 -15.68 -17.61
CA GLN A 741 -55.44 -14.69 -18.63
C GLN A 741 -54.76 -13.34 -18.33
N GLU A 742 -54.74 -12.91 -17.07
CA GLU A 742 -54.09 -11.68 -16.62
C GLU A 742 -52.57 -11.73 -16.86
N THR A 743 -51.94 -12.88 -16.61
CA THR A 743 -50.52 -13.11 -16.92
C THR A 743 -50.25 -12.99 -18.42
N LYS A 744 -51.11 -13.60 -19.26
CA LYS A 744 -51.00 -13.50 -20.73
C LYS A 744 -51.13 -12.07 -21.22
N GLU A 745 -52.01 -11.28 -20.60
CA GLU A 745 -52.18 -9.87 -20.93
C GLU A 745 -50.94 -9.04 -20.59
N MET A 746 -50.35 -9.22 -19.41
CA MET A 746 -49.06 -8.58 -19.08
C MET A 746 -47.97 -9.00 -20.05
N ALA A 747 -47.84 -10.29 -20.36
CA ALA A 747 -46.85 -10.79 -21.32
C ALA A 747 -46.99 -10.14 -22.71
N ARG A 748 -48.24 -9.93 -23.18
CA ARG A 748 -48.50 -9.19 -24.43
C ARG A 748 -48.02 -7.74 -24.33
N LYS A 749 -48.29 -7.05 -23.22
CA LYS A 749 -47.83 -5.67 -23.00
C LYS A 749 -46.31 -5.56 -22.93
N VAL A 750 -45.61 -6.51 -22.31
CA VAL A 750 -44.14 -6.55 -22.31
C VAL A 750 -43.60 -6.67 -23.73
N ILE A 751 -44.17 -7.57 -24.53
CA ILE A 751 -43.78 -7.76 -25.93
C ILE A 751 -44.04 -6.50 -26.75
N GLU A 752 -45.20 -5.87 -26.56
CA GLU A 752 -45.58 -4.61 -27.22
C GLU A 752 -44.60 -3.47 -26.87
N HIS A 753 -44.35 -3.26 -25.57
CA HIS A 753 -43.38 -2.25 -25.11
C HIS A 753 -41.99 -2.45 -25.73
N CYS A 754 -41.48 -3.68 -25.73
CA CYS A 754 -40.18 -3.99 -26.34
C CYS A 754 -40.17 -3.83 -27.86
N SER A 755 -41.30 -4.03 -28.53
CA SER A 755 -41.43 -3.88 -29.99
C SER A 755 -41.48 -2.39 -30.36
N ASN A 756 -42.29 -1.59 -29.67
CA ASN A 756 -42.38 -0.15 -29.87
C ASN A 756 -41.02 0.54 -29.61
N PHE A 757 -40.29 0.10 -28.56
CA PHE A 757 -38.95 0.59 -28.27
C PHE A 757 -37.93 0.33 -29.41
N LYS A 758 -38.05 -0.80 -30.12
CA LYS A 758 -37.22 -1.09 -31.30
C LYS A 758 -37.58 -0.20 -32.49
N GLU A 759 -38.85 0.12 -32.67
CA GLU A 759 -39.32 0.99 -33.74
C GLU A 759 -38.88 2.45 -33.50
N GLU A 760 -38.99 2.96 -32.28
CA GLU A 760 -38.56 4.31 -31.91
C GLU A 760 -37.04 4.53 -32.03
N ASN A 761 -36.22 3.52 -31.72
CA ASN A 761 -34.75 3.62 -31.86
C ASN A 761 -34.23 3.33 -33.28
N MET A 762 -35.04 2.77 -34.17
CA MET A 762 -34.69 2.67 -35.60
C MET A 762 -35.00 3.96 -36.39
N ASP A 763 -35.76 4.89 -35.80
CA ASP A 763 -36.18 6.15 -36.42
C ASP A 763 -35.30 7.35 -35.98
N THR A 764 -33.97 7.17 -35.91
CA THR A 764 -33.01 8.26 -35.58
C THR A 764 -32.73 9.22 -36.76
N SER A 765 -33.72 9.43 -37.63
CA SER A 765 -33.71 10.47 -38.67
C SER A 765 -34.49 11.73 -38.24
N ARG A 766 -34.22 12.24 -37.03
CA ARG A 766 -34.65 13.57 -36.59
C ARG A 766 -33.57 14.33 -35.86
#